data_AF-A0A943C5I0-F1
#
_entry.id   AF-A0A943C5I0-F1
#
_cell.length_a   1.000
_cell.length_b   1.000
_cell.length_c   1.000
_cell.angle_alpha   90.00
_cell.angle_beta   90.00
_cell.angle_gamma   90.00
#
_symmetry.space_group_name_H-M   'P 1'
#
loop_
_entity.id
_entity.type
_entity.pdbx_description
1 polymer ?
#
loop_
_entity_poly.entity_id
_entity_poly.type
_entity_poly.pdbx_seq_one_letter_code
_entity_poly.pdbx_strand_id
1 'polypeptide(L)'
;MKKYHLLSILCAVTCLSLGTPLISTASEQPSLPFERSTQEVGWKKDEKGEYYASKENYTGPIQLPDGIYYLKDGYKQKGAIKVLVGQNILRHGEFYYFDPALSGRLRTGWSGPVKPSSSNSWYYFNTDGRLSTGWSTNLKGERFYGDPSDAHLFCNGSTTKRIPGYTGKFLIFDKQCRLVCNQVYQFNGKTYYLNADGIGSPGVVPYGNQMKAFNSMGSLILGKKGPYTINGKSYFLDGAGNCLKGYKRDPNTGKYYYAKLDYTLMKSELHGINGRIFYFNRYGTRVSNTRTTVDGKTYYFGSDGAAVKNKWVTIHGQKYYFNTKGVMVKDDLIRYNNRLYYVRTDGSLITDAHFSRNGKNYWASTSGALLTGWQKYNGHMFYFDPKTGAKMRGLVTIDGGMYYLDNSGKKRTGLITTGGKTYYLYSDGKAHTGWMESGGKKFYFNPSTKAMVKNGWASDGTGYYYMGSDGSMQSNCWKQIGSKWYYLQHDGKRAVGWMAIDNYRYYFGSDGAMYTGVHVIDGVTYDFGTTGALPLTGEYTIRVNRLMNCITIYRGGIPCKAMVCSTGLVLGWTPAGHFQLMDKLRWHTLDGPSYGQYCSHITPDILFHSVPYYQMDNHTLKADYYNKLGDPASAGCIRLTCGDAKWMYDNCPIGTDVYIYDDASSPGPLGKPTPPRIPLTQNYDPTDPNI
;
A
#
# COMPACT_ATOMS: atom_id res chain seq x y z
N MET A 1 -19.30 2.82 14.77
CA MET A 1 -20.71 3.02 15.19
C MET A 1 -21.08 1.91 16.18
N LYS A 2 -21.85 2.29 17.21
CA LYS A 2 -22.34 1.53 18.40
C LYS A 2 -23.09 0.23 17.98
N LYS A 3 -23.05 -0.93 18.66
CA LYS A 3 -23.42 -1.37 20.04
C LYS A 3 -24.94 -1.48 20.29
N TYR A 4 -25.38 -2.70 20.72
CA TYR A 4 -26.68 -3.11 21.34
C TYR A 4 -27.90 -3.23 20.40
N HIS A 5 -28.93 -4.09 20.55
CA HIS A 5 -29.39 -5.07 21.57
C HIS A 5 -30.60 -5.90 21.02
N LEU A 6 -30.94 -7.00 21.72
CA LEU A 6 -32.21 -7.77 21.84
C LEU A 6 -32.80 -8.48 20.60
N LEU A 7 -33.03 -9.79 20.60
CA LEU A 7 -33.95 -10.66 21.37
C LEU A 7 -35.41 -10.64 20.88
N SER A 8 -35.83 -11.83 20.43
CA SER A 8 -37.18 -12.44 20.46
C SER A 8 -38.33 -11.82 19.66
N ILE A 9 -38.93 -12.61 18.74
CA ILE A 9 -40.31 -13.18 18.83
C ILE A 9 -40.77 -13.75 17.46
N LEU A 10 -41.27 -15.02 17.50
CA LEU A 10 -42.27 -15.72 16.65
C LEU A 10 -42.08 -15.76 15.10
N CYS A 11 -42.55 -16.75 14.33
CA CYS A 11 -43.32 -17.98 14.54
C CYS A 11 -43.16 -18.86 13.27
N ALA A 12 -43.32 -20.19 13.42
CA ALA A 12 -43.99 -21.19 12.53
C ALA A 12 -43.73 -21.18 11.00
N VAL A 13 -43.62 -22.28 10.24
CA VAL A 13 -44.38 -23.54 10.15
C VAL A 13 -43.54 -24.48 9.24
N THR A 14 -43.53 -25.78 9.52
CA THR A 14 -43.69 -26.93 8.57
C THR A 14 -43.14 -28.20 9.26
N CYS A 15 -44.01 -28.98 9.91
CA CYS A 15 -44.59 -30.22 9.39
C CYS A 15 -43.56 -31.25 8.87
N LEU A 16 -43.29 -32.29 9.66
CA LEU A 16 -43.29 -33.69 9.18
C LEU A 16 -43.14 -34.69 10.35
N SER A 17 -44.26 -35.36 10.62
CA SER A 17 -44.43 -36.72 11.14
C SER A 17 -43.47 -37.23 12.22
N LEU A 18 -43.86 -37.06 13.47
CA LEU A 18 -43.63 -38.08 14.50
C LEU A 18 -45.01 -38.52 14.99
N GLY A 19 -45.34 -39.79 14.74
CA GLY A 19 -46.51 -40.44 15.30
C GLY A 19 -46.40 -40.41 16.81
N THR A 20 -47.19 -39.53 17.42
CA THR A 20 -47.58 -39.62 18.81
C THR A 20 -48.36 -40.92 18.99
N PRO A 21 -48.01 -41.80 19.94
CA PRO A 21 -48.98 -42.79 20.36
C PRO A 21 -50.13 -42.05 21.04
N LEU A 22 -51.34 -42.43 20.64
CA LEU A 22 -52.61 -41.98 21.19
C LEU A 22 -52.53 -41.78 22.71
N ILE A 23 -52.79 -40.55 23.15
CA ILE A 23 -53.26 -40.29 24.50
C ILE A 23 -54.68 -40.87 24.54
N SER A 24 -54.81 -42.09 25.06
CA SER A 24 -56.12 -42.58 25.51
C SER A 24 -56.46 -41.84 26.80
N THR A 25 -57.57 -41.11 26.74
CA THR A 25 -58.35 -40.71 27.89
C THR A 25 -58.62 -41.92 28.81
N ALA A 26 -58.06 -41.89 30.01
CA ALA A 26 -58.65 -42.40 31.25
C ALA A 26 -57.60 -42.18 32.35
N SER A 27 -57.83 -41.21 33.24
CA SER A 27 -57.22 -41.25 34.57
C SER A 27 -57.94 -42.33 35.38
N GLU A 28 -57.68 -43.59 35.04
CA GLU A 28 -57.90 -44.69 35.95
C GLU A 28 -56.53 -44.99 36.56
N GLN A 29 -56.44 -44.85 37.88
CA GLN A 29 -55.43 -45.58 38.64
C GLN A 29 -55.40 -47.01 38.10
N PRO A 30 -54.25 -47.63 37.81
CA PRO A 30 -54.24 -49.05 37.50
C PRO A 30 -54.86 -49.75 38.70
N SER A 31 -56.09 -50.25 38.50
CA SER A 31 -56.81 -51.05 39.47
C SER A 31 -55.87 -52.13 39.96
N LEU A 32 -55.74 -52.32 41.27
CA LEU A 32 -54.97 -53.45 41.81
C LEU A 32 -55.41 -54.72 41.05
N PRO A 33 -54.53 -55.70 40.77
CA PRO A 33 -54.83 -56.83 39.86
C PRO A 33 -55.95 -57.75 40.36
N PHE A 34 -56.52 -57.40 41.51
CA PHE A 34 -57.53 -58.13 42.23
C PHE A 34 -58.85 -57.34 42.36
N GLU A 35 -58.96 -56.11 41.84
CA GLU A 35 -60.15 -55.27 42.02
C GLU A 35 -61.43 -55.83 41.40
N ARG A 36 -61.34 -56.63 40.32
CA ARG A 36 -62.54 -57.28 39.76
C ARG A 36 -63.03 -58.50 40.55
N SER A 37 -62.33 -58.95 41.59
CA SER A 37 -62.79 -60.08 42.43
C SER A 37 -62.77 -59.84 43.95
N THR A 38 -62.49 -58.62 44.42
CA THR A 38 -62.43 -58.32 45.87
C THR A 38 -63.67 -57.61 46.41
N GLN A 39 -64.58 -57.09 45.57
CA GLN A 39 -65.80 -56.45 46.08
C GLN A 39 -66.79 -57.43 46.74
N GLU A 40 -66.73 -58.73 46.42
CA GLU A 40 -67.64 -59.70 47.04
C GLU A 40 -67.12 -60.29 48.37
N VAL A 41 -65.85 -60.07 48.74
CA VAL A 41 -65.24 -60.69 49.95
C VAL A 41 -64.28 -59.72 50.65
N GLY A 42 -64.76 -59.05 51.72
CA GLY A 42 -63.93 -58.29 52.66
C GLY A 42 -63.33 -59.15 53.79
N TRP A 43 -62.66 -58.51 54.77
CA TRP A 43 -62.16 -59.16 55.99
C TRP A 43 -62.92 -58.71 57.24
N LYS A 44 -62.86 -59.50 58.30
CA LYS A 44 -63.33 -59.20 59.67
C LYS A 44 -62.22 -59.53 60.67
N LYS A 45 -62.28 -58.94 61.86
CA LYS A 45 -61.44 -59.35 63.01
C LYS A 45 -62.25 -60.22 63.94
N ASP A 46 -61.64 -61.27 64.46
CA ASP A 46 -62.22 -62.02 65.57
C ASP A 46 -61.91 -61.34 66.92
N GLU A 47 -62.40 -61.93 68.01
CA GLU A 47 -62.24 -61.42 69.37
C GLU A 47 -60.76 -61.41 69.83
N LYS A 48 -59.87 -62.13 69.13
CA LYS A 48 -58.42 -62.16 69.38
C LYS A 48 -57.65 -61.18 68.50
N GLY A 49 -58.34 -60.44 67.62
CA GLY A 49 -57.76 -59.47 66.72
C GLY A 49 -57.20 -60.05 65.43
N GLU A 50 -57.42 -61.34 65.16
CA GLU A 50 -56.96 -62.03 63.96
C GLU A 50 -57.92 -61.78 62.79
N TYR A 51 -57.36 -61.56 61.59
CA TYR A 51 -58.16 -61.31 60.39
C TYR A 51 -58.76 -62.62 59.85
N TYR A 52 -59.99 -62.58 59.33
CA TYR A 52 -60.67 -63.68 58.59
C TYR A 52 -61.52 -63.17 57.42
N ALA A 53 -61.77 -64.02 56.41
CA ALA A 53 -62.58 -63.67 55.24
C ALA A 53 -64.07 -63.58 55.58
N SER A 54 -64.77 -62.59 55.01
CA SER A 54 -66.20 -62.38 55.22
C SER A 54 -67.10 -63.44 54.56
N LYS A 55 -66.57 -64.21 53.59
CA LYS A 55 -67.24 -65.30 52.88
C LYS A 55 -66.60 -66.63 53.25
N GLU A 56 -67.40 -67.56 53.75
CA GLU A 56 -66.97 -68.93 54.07
C GLU A 56 -66.51 -69.66 52.79
N ASN A 57 -65.51 -70.53 52.91
CA ASN A 57 -64.92 -71.30 51.81
C ASN A 57 -64.25 -70.47 50.70
N TYR A 58 -63.94 -69.19 50.93
CA TYR A 58 -63.23 -68.39 49.95
C TYR A 58 -61.76 -68.80 49.80
N THR A 59 -61.34 -69.02 48.55
CA THR A 59 -59.94 -69.21 48.15
C THR A 59 -59.61 -68.14 47.14
N GLY A 60 -58.62 -67.30 47.44
CA GLY A 60 -58.32 -66.13 46.62
C GLY A 60 -57.60 -65.03 47.39
N PRO A 61 -57.25 -63.94 46.68
CA PRO A 61 -56.59 -62.78 47.28
C PRO A 61 -57.51 -62.04 48.26
N ILE A 62 -56.96 -61.49 49.33
CA ILE A 62 -57.66 -60.64 50.29
C ILE A 62 -56.79 -59.43 50.66
N GLN A 63 -57.36 -58.23 50.63
CA GLN A 63 -56.69 -57.00 51.03
C GLN A 63 -56.91 -56.74 52.53
N LEU A 64 -55.85 -56.85 53.33
CA LEU A 64 -55.80 -56.44 54.74
C LEU A 64 -55.19 -55.03 54.88
N PRO A 65 -55.31 -54.36 56.04
CA PRO A 65 -54.77 -53.00 56.24
C PRO A 65 -53.26 -52.87 55.98
N ASP A 66 -52.52 -53.95 56.21
CA ASP A 66 -51.07 -54.00 56.09
C ASP A 66 -50.60 -54.65 54.77
N GLY A 67 -51.50 -55.15 53.92
CA GLY A 67 -51.12 -55.75 52.65
C GLY A 67 -52.15 -56.67 52.00
N ILE A 68 -51.82 -57.16 50.80
CA ILE A 68 -52.59 -58.19 50.11
C ILE A 68 -52.03 -59.56 50.48
N TYR A 69 -52.90 -60.51 50.80
CA TYR A 69 -52.56 -61.91 51.09
C TYR A 69 -53.36 -62.83 50.16
N TYR A 70 -52.99 -64.10 50.06
CA TYR A 70 -53.80 -65.10 49.35
C TYR A 70 -54.25 -66.20 50.29
N LEU A 71 -55.55 -66.47 50.31
CA LEU A 71 -56.16 -67.50 51.13
C LEU A 71 -56.16 -68.82 50.36
N LYS A 72 -55.59 -69.87 50.98
CA LYS A 72 -55.59 -71.24 50.43
C LYS A 72 -56.55 -72.11 51.25
N ASP A 73 -57.15 -73.10 50.58
CA ASP A 73 -57.94 -74.17 51.20
C ASP A 73 -59.25 -73.73 51.85
N GLY A 74 -60.01 -72.86 51.15
CA GLY A 74 -61.42 -72.58 51.41
C GLY A 74 -61.80 -72.64 52.90
N TYR A 75 -61.26 -71.72 53.69
CA TYR A 75 -61.30 -71.83 55.14
C TYR A 75 -62.75 -71.93 55.66
N LYS A 76 -63.00 -72.99 56.44
CA LYS A 76 -64.36 -73.51 56.71
C LYS A 76 -65.05 -72.96 57.97
N GLN A 77 -64.39 -72.19 58.85
CA GLN A 77 -65.02 -71.61 60.06
C GLN A 77 -64.05 -70.73 60.88
N LYS A 78 -64.54 -69.67 61.53
CA LYS A 78 -63.85 -68.66 62.38
C LYS A 78 -62.49 -69.11 62.99
N GLY A 79 -61.41 -68.41 62.64
CA GLY A 79 -60.05 -68.57 63.18
C GLY A 79 -58.97 -67.99 62.24
N ALA A 80 -57.70 -67.98 62.68
CA ALA A 80 -56.56 -67.40 61.97
C ALA A 80 -56.53 -67.74 60.48
N ILE A 81 -56.45 -66.71 59.64
CA ILE A 81 -56.22 -66.85 58.20
C ILE A 81 -54.95 -67.71 57.95
N LYS A 82 -55.13 -68.83 57.23
CA LYS A 82 -54.00 -69.53 56.59
C LYS A 82 -53.70 -68.84 55.26
N VAL A 83 -52.70 -67.97 55.28
CA VAL A 83 -52.19 -67.37 54.05
C VAL A 83 -51.27 -68.33 53.31
N LEU A 84 -51.26 -68.20 52.00
CA LEU A 84 -50.26 -68.75 51.14
C LEU A 84 -48.92 -68.06 51.46
N VAL A 85 -47.95 -68.82 51.96
CA VAL A 85 -46.61 -68.32 52.28
C VAL A 85 -45.59 -69.03 51.39
N GLY A 86 -44.78 -68.28 50.66
CA GLY A 86 -43.65 -68.82 49.89
C GLY A 86 -44.04 -69.57 48.62
N GLN A 87 -45.24 -69.32 48.08
CA GLN A 87 -45.70 -69.93 46.83
C GLN A 87 -46.01 -68.85 45.79
N ASN A 88 -45.78 -69.20 44.52
CA ASN A 88 -46.16 -68.39 43.36
C ASN A 88 -47.57 -68.75 42.91
N ILE A 89 -48.33 -67.76 42.47
CA ILE A 89 -49.65 -67.96 41.86
C ILE A 89 -49.62 -67.42 40.44
N LEU A 90 -49.98 -68.28 39.49
CA LEU A 90 -50.25 -67.89 38.12
C LEU A 90 -51.74 -67.59 37.98
N ARG A 91 -52.10 -66.33 37.72
CA ARG A 91 -53.49 -65.91 37.53
C ARG A 91 -53.61 -65.05 36.28
N HIS A 92 -54.50 -65.45 35.37
CA HIS A 92 -54.71 -64.77 34.08
C HIS A 92 -53.42 -64.56 33.26
N GLY A 93 -52.46 -65.49 33.36
CA GLY A 93 -51.17 -65.40 32.67
C GLY A 93 -50.09 -64.60 33.41
N GLU A 94 -50.38 -64.07 34.60
CA GLU A 94 -49.48 -63.22 35.38
C GLU A 94 -49.04 -63.90 36.67
N PHE A 95 -47.76 -63.76 37.03
CA PHE A 95 -47.19 -64.34 38.24
C PHE A 95 -47.22 -63.36 39.41
N TYR A 96 -47.66 -63.84 40.56
CA TYR A 96 -47.69 -63.14 41.84
C TYR A 96 -46.96 -63.97 42.90
N TYR A 97 -46.25 -63.31 43.82
CA TYR A 97 -45.52 -63.99 44.89
C TYR A 97 -45.94 -63.48 46.26
N PHE A 98 -46.27 -64.38 47.17
CA PHE A 98 -46.63 -64.08 48.55
C PHE A 98 -45.45 -64.45 49.46
N ASP A 99 -44.75 -63.42 49.94
CA ASP A 99 -43.38 -63.55 50.42
C ASP A 99 -43.31 -63.95 51.90
N PRO A 100 -42.62 -65.05 52.27
CA PRO A 100 -42.38 -65.41 53.65
C PRO A 100 -41.67 -64.33 54.47
N ALA A 101 -40.76 -63.58 53.86
CA ALA A 101 -40.06 -62.48 54.53
C ALA A 101 -41.00 -61.30 54.83
N LEU A 102 -42.17 -61.24 54.20
CA LEU A 102 -43.24 -60.29 54.47
C LEU A 102 -44.44 -60.99 55.13
N SER A 103 -44.22 -62.08 55.85
CA SER A 103 -45.26 -62.86 56.54
C SER A 103 -46.39 -63.33 55.63
N GLY A 104 -46.10 -63.64 54.36
CA GLY A 104 -47.07 -64.09 53.36
C GLY A 104 -47.78 -62.95 52.61
N ARG A 105 -47.36 -61.70 52.78
CA ARG A 105 -47.89 -60.56 52.02
C ARG A 105 -47.39 -60.60 50.57
N LEU A 106 -48.23 -60.15 49.64
CA LEU A 106 -47.91 -59.96 48.24
C LEU A 106 -46.64 -59.11 48.10
N ARG A 107 -45.66 -59.63 47.36
CA ARG A 107 -44.40 -58.93 47.10
C ARG A 107 -44.63 -57.82 46.09
N THR A 108 -44.16 -56.63 46.44
CA THR A 108 -43.98 -55.50 45.53
C THR A 108 -42.53 -55.02 45.65
N GLY A 109 -41.96 -54.55 44.55
CA GLY A 109 -40.56 -54.15 44.43
C GLY A 109 -39.59 -55.30 44.23
N TRP A 110 -38.31 -55.02 44.50
CA TRP A 110 -37.21 -55.98 44.38
C TRP A 110 -37.47 -57.20 45.25
N SER A 111 -37.25 -58.39 44.72
CA SER A 111 -37.20 -59.64 45.48
C SER A 111 -35.83 -60.25 45.33
N GLY A 112 -35.23 -60.69 46.44
CA GLY A 112 -33.98 -61.47 46.44
C GLY A 112 -34.14 -62.78 45.67
N PRO A 113 -33.14 -63.70 45.69
CA PRO A 113 -33.27 -65.00 45.07
C PRO A 113 -34.51 -65.73 45.61
N VAL A 114 -35.56 -65.75 44.81
CA VAL A 114 -36.86 -66.32 45.13
C VAL A 114 -37.23 -67.23 43.98
N LYS A 115 -37.40 -68.53 44.27
CA LYS A 115 -37.69 -69.56 43.26
C LYS A 115 -38.91 -69.20 42.40
N PRO A 116 -38.81 -69.39 41.08
CA PRO A 116 -39.38 -70.61 40.52
C PRO A 116 -38.36 -71.61 39.94
N SER A 117 -37.07 -71.29 39.88
CA SER A 117 -36.04 -72.21 39.36
C SER A 117 -34.76 -72.22 40.21
N SER A 118 -33.91 -73.23 40.01
CA SER A 118 -32.69 -73.55 40.78
C SER A 118 -31.53 -72.55 40.60
N SER A 119 -31.79 -71.33 40.15
CA SER A 119 -30.78 -70.30 39.92
C SER A 119 -30.91 -69.16 40.95
N ASN A 120 -29.77 -68.60 41.37
CA ASN A 120 -29.65 -67.56 42.39
C ASN A 120 -30.06 -66.17 41.81
N SER A 121 -31.31 -66.06 41.32
CA SER A 121 -31.76 -64.99 40.41
C SER A 121 -32.69 -63.98 41.09
N TRP A 122 -32.51 -62.69 40.81
CA TRP A 122 -33.38 -61.62 41.33
C TRP A 122 -34.61 -61.41 40.44
N TYR A 123 -35.69 -60.93 41.06
CA TYR A 123 -36.97 -60.63 40.39
C TYR A 123 -37.50 -59.26 40.84
N TYR A 124 -38.34 -58.64 40.04
CA TYR A 124 -39.05 -57.41 40.42
C TYR A 124 -40.55 -57.63 40.27
N PHE A 125 -41.29 -57.28 41.32
CA PHE A 125 -42.75 -57.26 41.27
C PHE A 125 -43.18 -55.80 41.21
N ASN A 126 -44.04 -55.45 40.26
CA ASN A 126 -44.58 -54.10 40.11
C ASN A 126 -45.37 -53.68 41.37
N THR A 127 -45.79 -52.41 41.46
CA THR A 127 -46.61 -51.93 42.59
C THR A 127 -47.95 -52.64 42.73
N ASP A 128 -48.45 -53.20 41.63
CA ASP A 128 -49.64 -54.04 41.60
C ASP A 128 -49.33 -55.51 41.99
N GLY A 129 -48.05 -55.87 42.16
CA GLY A 129 -47.60 -57.20 42.55
C GLY A 129 -47.39 -58.17 41.38
N ARG A 130 -47.56 -57.74 40.13
CA ARG A 130 -47.24 -58.54 38.94
C ARG A 130 -45.73 -58.68 38.76
N LEU A 131 -45.27 -59.88 38.43
CA LEU A 131 -43.88 -60.14 38.06
C LEU A 131 -43.50 -59.39 36.77
N SER A 132 -42.50 -58.53 36.82
CA SER A 132 -42.04 -57.77 35.66
C SER A 132 -41.22 -58.64 34.70
N THR A 133 -41.61 -58.63 33.42
CA THR A 133 -40.83 -59.21 32.31
C THR A 133 -40.53 -58.14 31.26
N GLY A 134 -39.41 -58.28 30.53
CA GLY A 134 -38.96 -57.28 29.58
C GLY A 134 -38.43 -55.99 30.24
N TRP A 135 -38.45 -54.87 29.50
CA TRP A 135 -38.02 -53.57 30.00
C TRP A 135 -39.02 -53.01 31.00
N SER A 136 -38.56 -52.61 32.18
CA SER A 136 -39.39 -52.01 33.23
C SER A 136 -38.62 -50.96 34.01
N THR A 137 -39.34 -50.09 34.71
CA THR A 137 -38.79 -49.04 35.57
C THR A 137 -39.34 -49.17 36.98
N ASN A 138 -38.49 -49.06 37.98
CA ASN A 138 -38.96 -49.05 39.36
C ASN A 138 -39.53 -47.68 39.74
N LEU A 139 -40.07 -47.57 40.97
CA LEU A 139 -40.60 -46.32 41.53
C LEU A 139 -39.62 -45.15 41.57
N LYS A 140 -38.32 -45.40 41.46
CA LYS A 140 -37.26 -44.37 41.41
C LYS A 140 -36.87 -44.00 39.97
N GLY A 141 -37.56 -44.55 38.96
CA GLY A 141 -37.25 -44.36 37.55
C GLY A 141 -36.05 -45.16 37.05
N GLU A 142 -35.49 -46.08 37.86
CA GLU A 142 -34.34 -46.89 37.46
C GLU A 142 -34.81 -48.02 36.54
N ARG A 143 -34.18 -48.13 35.37
CA ARG A 143 -34.51 -49.14 34.35
C ARG A 143 -33.86 -50.48 34.69
N PHE A 144 -34.56 -51.58 34.44
CA PHE A 144 -34.04 -52.95 34.52
C PHE A 144 -34.71 -53.80 33.43
N TYR A 145 -34.18 -55.01 33.22
CA TYR A 145 -34.73 -55.93 32.23
C TYR A 145 -34.87 -57.33 32.85
N GLY A 146 -36.10 -57.88 32.80
CA GLY A 146 -36.37 -59.27 33.13
C GLY A 146 -36.42 -60.12 31.87
N ASP A 147 -35.73 -61.26 31.86
CA ASP A 147 -35.74 -62.17 30.71
C ASP A 147 -37.18 -62.68 30.46
N PRO A 148 -37.76 -62.52 29.26
CA PRO A 148 -39.14 -62.95 29.00
C PRO A 148 -39.38 -64.46 29.17
N SER A 149 -38.34 -65.29 29.18
CA SER A 149 -38.48 -66.75 29.28
C SER A 149 -38.76 -67.25 30.70
N ASP A 150 -38.20 -66.60 31.72
CA ASP A 150 -38.27 -67.04 33.12
C ASP A 150 -38.28 -65.88 34.13
N ALA A 151 -38.38 -64.64 33.64
CA ALA A 151 -38.42 -63.37 34.38
C ALA A 151 -37.16 -63.01 35.19
N HIS A 152 -36.07 -63.77 35.09
CA HIS A 152 -34.88 -63.44 35.87
C HIS A 152 -34.31 -62.08 35.45
N LEU A 153 -33.92 -61.27 36.43
CA LEU A 153 -33.29 -59.99 36.15
C LEU A 153 -31.82 -60.18 35.80
N PHE A 154 -31.34 -59.39 34.85
CA PHE A 154 -29.92 -59.30 34.56
C PHE A 154 -29.24 -58.53 35.68
N CYS A 155 -28.45 -59.23 36.51
CA CYS A 155 -27.77 -58.66 37.67
C CYS A 155 -26.27 -58.84 37.55
N ASN A 156 -25.50 -57.78 37.87
CA ASN A 156 -24.04 -57.80 37.86
C ASN A 156 -23.46 -58.42 36.59
N GLY A 157 -24.03 -58.07 35.45
CA GLY A 157 -23.80 -58.73 34.18
C GLY A 157 -23.76 -57.73 33.04
N SER A 158 -23.05 -58.08 31.97
CA SER A 158 -23.13 -57.37 30.71
C SER A 158 -23.78 -58.25 29.65
N THR A 159 -24.40 -57.64 28.66
CA THR A 159 -24.89 -58.38 27.51
C THR A 159 -24.84 -57.57 26.21
N THR A 160 -24.67 -58.30 25.11
CA THR A 160 -24.77 -57.80 23.72
C THR A 160 -25.86 -58.53 22.93
N LYS A 161 -26.48 -59.55 23.51
CA LYS A 161 -27.47 -60.43 22.91
C LYS A 161 -28.60 -60.67 23.95
N ARG A 162 -29.78 -61.14 23.54
CA ARG A 162 -30.94 -61.43 24.43
C ARG A 162 -31.83 -60.27 24.86
N ILE A 163 -31.56 -59.01 24.46
CA ILE A 163 -32.46 -57.89 24.74
C ILE A 163 -33.02 -57.30 23.43
N PRO A 164 -34.34 -57.47 23.14
CA PRO A 164 -35.00 -56.89 21.98
C PRO A 164 -34.79 -55.38 21.88
N GLY A 165 -34.48 -54.88 20.68
CA GLY A 165 -34.16 -53.46 20.42
C GLY A 165 -32.70 -53.06 20.75
N TYR A 166 -31.92 -53.94 21.37
CA TYR A 166 -30.54 -53.70 21.79
C TYR A 166 -29.54 -54.75 21.30
N THR A 167 -29.92 -55.59 20.34
CA THR A 167 -29.03 -56.58 19.71
C THR A 167 -27.76 -55.92 19.16
N GLY A 168 -26.59 -56.40 19.59
CA GLY A 168 -25.29 -55.86 19.21
C GLY A 168 -24.83 -54.64 20.03
N LYS A 169 -25.67 -54.10 20.92
CA LYS A 169 -25.34 -52.98 21.80
C LYS A 169 -24.84 -53.51 23.15
N PHE A 170 -23.76 -52.93 23.67
CA PHE A 170 -23.18 -53.35 24.95
C PHE A 170 -23.92 -52.66 26.11
N LEU A 171 -24.60 -53.44 26.94
CA LEU A 171 -25.32 -52.97 28.12
C LEU A 171 -24.67 -53.54 29.39
N ILE A 172 -24.74 -52.80 30.50
CA ILE A 172 -24.28 -53.25 31.82
C ILE A 172 -25.41 -53.05 32.83
N PHE A 173 -25.69 -54.09 33.61
CA PHE A 173 -26.56 -54.03 34.77
C PHE A 173 -25.71 -54.15 36.04
N ASP A 174 -25.96 -53.27 37.01
CA ASP A 174 -25.22 -53.25 38.26
C ASP A 174 -25.59 -54.42 39.19
N LYS A 175 -24.98 -54.47 40.38
CA LYS A 175 -25.23 -55.53 41.37
C LYS A 175 -26.66 -55.55 41.90
N GLN A 176 -27.41 -54.47 41.72
CA GLN A 176 -28.82 -54.34 42.06
C GLN A 176 -29.71 -54.54 40.83
N CYS A 177 -29.16 -55.08 39.73
CA CYS A 177 -29.84 -55.39 38.47
C CYS A 177 -30.39 -54.16 37.73
N ARG A 178 -29.87 -52.97 38.04
CA ARG A 178 -30.28 -51.72 37.39
C ARG A 178 -29.40 -51.46 36.18
N LEU A 179 -29.99 -51.00 35.09
CA LEU A 179 -29.28 -50.58 33.90
C LEU A 179 -28.41 -49.35 34.22
N VAL A 180 -27.11 -49.49 33.99
CA VAL A 180 -26.15 -48.42 34.19
C VAL A 180 -26.24 -47.42 33.03
N CYS A 181 -26.66 -46.18 33.32
CA CYS A 181 -26.82 -45.12 32.32
C CYS A 181 -26.05 -43.84 32.72
N ASN A 182 -25.71 -43.01 31.73
CA ASN A 182 -25.13 -41.67 31.87
C ASN A 182 -23.88 -41.56 32.76
N GLN A 183 -23.05 -42.60 32.82
CA GLN A 183 -21.91 -42.63 33.73
C GLN A 183 -20.76 -43.49 33.23
N VAL A 184 -19.59 -43.27 33.83
CA VAL A 184 -18.45 -44.18 33.72
C VAL A 184 -18.58 -45.25 34.81
N TYR A 185 -18.48 -46.51 34.43
CA TYR A 185 -18.70 -47.66 35.31
C TYR A 185 -17.60 -48.70 35.16
N GLN A 186 -17.17 -49.28 36.28
CA GLN A 186 -16.20 -50.37 36.28
C GLN A 186 -16.90 -51.71 36.34
N PHE A 187 -16.60 -52.58 35.38
CA PHE A 187 -17.19 -53.91 35.27
C PHE A 187 -16.12 -54.92 34.84
N ASN A 188 -15.99 -56.03 35.57
CA ASN A 188 -14.99 -57.08 35.33
C ASN A 188 -13.56 -56.55 35.08
N GLY A 189 -13.10 -55.61 35.92
CA GLY A 189 -11.76 -55.03 35.83
C GLY A 189 -11.53 -54.07 34.64
N LYS A 190 -12.57 -53.78 33.85
CA LYS A 190 -12.53 -52.80 32.75
C LYS A 190 -13.42 -51.61 33.05
N THR A 191 -13.10 -50.46 32.47
CA THR A 191 -13.86 -49.22 32.63
C THR A 191 -14.66 -48.95 31.37
N TYR A 192 -15.95 -48.63 31.52
CA TYR A 192 -16.89 -48.39 30.43
C TYR A 192 -17.61 -47.05 30.60
N TYR A 193 -17.93 -46.37 29.50
CA TYR A 193 -18.84 -45.24 29.47
C TYR A 193 -20.16 -45.65 28.82
N LEU A 194 -21.26 -45.45 29.56
CA LEU A 194 -22.62 -45.80 29.15
C LEU A 194 -23.41 -44.50 28.95
N ASN A 195 -24.09 -44.38 27.81
CA ASN A 195 -24.90 -43.21 27.48
C ASN A 195 -26.26 -43.20 28.22
N ALA A 196 -27.16 -42.29 27.85
CA ALA A 196 -28.49 -42.15 28.49
C ALA A 196 -29.37 -43.40 28.35
N ASP A 197 -29.16 -44.18 27.29
CA ASP A 197 -29.88 -45.42 27.03
C ASP A 197 -29.18 -46.65 27.64
N GLY A 198 -28.10 -46.44 28.40
CA GLY A 198 -27.27 -47.49 28.99
C GLY A 198 -26.36 -48.21 28.01
N ILE A 199 -26.21 -47.68 26.79
CA ILE A 199 -25.41 -48.28 25.73
C ILE A 199 -23.96 -47.80 25.84
N GLY A 200 -23.03 -48.75 25.84
CA GLY A 200 -21.59 -48.50 25.70
C GLY A 200 -21.31 -47.69 24.45
N SER A 201 -20.85 -46.45 24.61
CA SER A 201 -20.75 -45.48 23.52
C SER A 201 -19.36 -44.87 23.37
N PRO A 202 -18.91 -44.60 22.13
CA PRO A 202 -17.65 -43.89 21.89
C PRO A 202 -17.77 -42.45 22.36
N GLY A 203 -16.73 -41.96 23.02
CA GLY A 203 -16.73 -40.59 23.49
C GLY A 203 -15.48 -40.22 24.26
N VAL A 204 -15.33 -38.91 24.50
CA VAL A 204 -14.37 -38.36 25.45
C VAL A 204 -15.17 -37.78 26.59
N VAL A 205 -15.09 -38.40 27.77
CA VAL A 205 -15.93 -38.05 28.92
C VAL A 205 -15.10 -37.76 30.17
N PRO A 206 -15.63 -36.94 31.10
CA PRO A 206 -14.97 -36.69 32.37
C PRO A 206 -14.77 -37.98 33.18
N TYR A 207 -13.59 -38.13 33.77
CA TYR A 207 -13.23 -39.19 34.71
C TYR A 207 -12.32 -38.60 35.79
N GLY A 208 -12.91 -38.24 36.93
CA GLY A 208 -12.24 -37.41 37.93
C GLY A 208 -11.79 -36.07 37.32
N ASN A 209 -10.52 -35.71 37.49
CA ASN A 209 -9.94 -34.47 36.96
C ASN A 209 -9.43 -34.58 35.51
N GLN A 210 -9.69 -35.70 34.83
CA GLN A 210 -9.18 -35.98 33.49
C GLN A 210 -10.33 -36.23 32.51
N MET A 211 -10.04 -36.08 31.21
CA MET A 211 -10.95 -36.54 30.15
C MET A 211 -10.41 -37.85 29.59
N LYS A 212 -11.22 -38.91 29.58
CA LYS A 212 -10.82 -40.23 29.08
C LYS A 212 -11.58 -40.60 27.82
N ALA A 213 -10.90 -41.33 26.93
CA ALA A 213 -11.40 -41.73 25.63
C ALA A 213 -11.94 -43.17 25.63
N PHE A 214 -13.12 -43.35 25.08
CA PHE A 214 -13.85 -44.62 25.01
C PHE A 214 -14.14 -44.99 23.56
N ASN A 215 -14.01 -46.28 23.23
CA ASN A 215 -14.21 -46.81 21.88
C ASN A 215 -15.69 -47.03 21.54
N SER A 216 -15.99 -47.58 20.36
CA SER A 216 -17.37 -47.80 19.89
C SER A 216 -18.24 -48.68 20.79
N MET A 217 -17.64 -49.52 21.64
CA MET A 217 -18.35 -50.33 22.64
C MET A 217 -18.43 -49.64 24.02
N GLY A 218 -18.00 -48.38 24.11
CA GLY A 218 -17.88 -47.66 25.36
C GLY A 218 -16.75 -48.13 26.26
N SER A 219 -15.82 -48.99 25.81
CA SER A 219 -14.68 -49.41 26.64
C SER A 219 -13.57 -48.37 26.61
N LEU A 220 -12.94 -48.13 27.77
CA LEU A 220 -11.78 -47.25 27.90
C LEU A 220 -10.66 -47.69 26.94
N ILE A 221 -10.09 -46.74 26.21
CA ILE A 221 -9.00 -46.97 25.27
C ILE A 221 -7.68 -46.95 26.04
N LEU A 222 -6.95 -48.07 26.03
CA LEU A 222 -5.65 -48.21 26.71
C LEU A 222 -4.54 -48.55 25.70
N GLY A 223 -3.29 -48.26 26.07
CA GLY A 223 -2.08 -48.58 25.29
C GLY A 223 -1.84 -47.72 24.05
N LYS A 224 -2.78 -46.85 23.66
CA LYS A 224 -2.63 -45.95 22.51
C LYS A 224 -2.04 -44.61 22.94
N LYS A 225 -0.82 -44.30 22.48
CA LYS A 225 -0.15 -43.01 22.65
C LYS A 225 -0.12 -42.25 21.33
N GLY A 226 -0.68 -41.05 21.28
CA GLY A 226 -0.69 -40.21 20.07
C GLY A 226 -2.09 -39.81 19.58
N PRO A 227 -2.21 -39.33 18.33
CA PRO A 227 -3.48 -38.87 17.78
C PRO A 227 -4.47 -40.05 17.62
N TYR A 228 -5.71 -39.86 18.06
CA TYR A 228 -6.78 -40.84 17.93
C TYR A 228 -8.11 -40.15 17.60
N THR A 229 -8.93 -40.75 16.73
CA THR A 229 -10.19 -40.14 16.28
C THR A 229 -11.38 -40.90 16.82
N ILE A 230 -12.32 -40.16 17.43
CA ILE A 230 -13.54 -40.67 18.05
C ILE A 230 -14.68 -39.78 17.57
N ASN A 231 -15.68 -40.38 16.91
CA ASN A 231 -16.86 -39.67 16.36
C ASN A 231 -16.48 -38.42 15.53
N GLY A 232 -15.51 -38.57 14.61
CA GLY A 232 -15.05 -37.50 13.72
C GLY A 232 -14.15 -36.43 14.37
N LYS A 233 -14.05 -36.38 15.70
CA LYS A 233 -13.13 -35.50 16.43
C LYS A 233 -11.84 -36.22 16.76
N SER A 234 -10.70 -35.57 16.55
CA SER A 234 -9.39 -36.14 16.89
C SER A 234 -8.87 -35.58 18.20
N TYR A 235 -8.23 -36.42 19.01
CA TYR A 235 -7.69 -36.11 20.33
C TYR A 235 -6.25 -36.63 20.40
N PHE A 236 -5.46 -36.15 21.35
CA PHE A 236 -4.15 -36.74 21.65
C PHE A 236 -4.24 -37.57 22.93
N LEU A 237 -4.01 -38.87 22.85
CA LEU A 237 -4.12 -39.77 23.99
C LEU A 237 -2.76 -40.07 24.62
N ASP A 238 -2.74 -40.22 25.95
CA ASP A 238 -1.70 -40.96 26.64
C ASP A 238 -2.02 -42.46 26.70
N GLY A 239 -1.03 -43.28 27.07
CA GLY A 239 -1.19 -44.73 27.11
C GLY A 239 -2.21 -45.22 28.14
N ALA A 240 -2.68 -44.36 29.05
CA ALA A 240 -3.72 -44.63 30.03
C ALA A 240 -5.12 -44.17 29.56
N GLY A 241 -5.24 -43.73 28.31
CA GLY A 241 -6.49 -43.29 27.70
C GLY A 241 -6.89 -41.85 28.02
N ASN A 242 -6.02 -41.07 28.66
CA ASN A 242 -6.31 -39.66 28.97
C ASN A 242 -6.11 -38.80 27.73
N CYS A 243 -7.03 -37.89 27.48
CA CYS A 243 -6.89 -36.85 26.46
C CYS A 243 -5.99 -35.73 27.00
N LEU A 244 -4.97 -35.36 26.24
CA LEU A 244 -4.00 -34.33 26.60
C LEU A 244 -4.28 -33.02 25.86
N LYS A 245 -3.91 -31.89 26.47
CA LYS A 245 -3.98 -30.54 25.88
C LYS A 245 -2.61 -30.01 25.46
N GLY A 246 -2.63 -28.96 24.63
CA GLY A 246 -1.46 -28.18 24.23
C GLY A 246 -0.59 -28.88 23.19
N TYR A 247 0.65 -28.41 23.08
CA TYR A 247 1.61 -28.92 22.10
C TYR A 247 2.08 -30.33 22.47
N LYS A 248 2.08 -31.24 21.50
CA LYS A 248 2.39 -32.66 21.69
C LYS A 248 3.22 -33.21 20.54
N ARG A 249 4.20 -34.04 20.89
CA ARG A 249 4.97 -34.84 19.92
C ARG A 249 4.46 -36.27 20.00
N ASP A 250 4.05 -36.82 18.87
CA ASP A 250 3.75 -38.23 18.75
C ASP A 250 5.06 -39.03 18.88
N PRO A 251 5.20 -39.88 19.92
CA PRO A 251 6.43 -40.65 20.13
C PRO A 251 6.70 -41.65 19.02
N ASN A 252 5.67 -42.11 18.30
CA ASN A 252 5.80 -43.15 17.27
C ASN A 252 6.26 -42.56 15.93
N THR A 253 5.74 -41.39 15.57
CA THR A 253 6.01 -40.77 14.26
C THR A 253 6.93 -39.56 14.31
N GLY A 254 7.19 -39.03 15.52
CA GLY A 254 7.92 -37.78 15.73
C GLY A 254 7.16 -36.52 15.28
N LYS A 255 5.94 -36.66 14.77
CA LYS A 255 5.10 -35.56 14.30
C LYS A 255 4.56 -34.73 15.46
N TYR A 256 4.38 -33.45 15.23
CA TYR A 256 3.86 -32.52 16.23
C TYR A 256 2.38 -32.20 15.98
N TYR A 257 1.64 -32.03 17.06
CA TYR A 257 0.21 -31.74 17.11
C TYR A 257 -0.06 -30.68 18.18
N TYR A 258 -1.21 -30.02 18.09
CA TYR A 258 -1.70 -29.16 19.16
C TYR A 258 -3.15 -29.50 19.50
N ALA A 259 -3.38 -29.86 20.75
CA ALA A 259 -4.70 -30.10 21.29
C ALA A 259 -5.25 -28.82 21.95
N LYS A 260 -6.44 -28.40 21.53
CA LYS A 260 -7.16 -27.23 22.01
C LYS A 260 -7.60 -27.41 23.46
N LEU A 261 -8.21 -26.36 24.02
CA LEU A 261 -8.75 -26.39 25.39
C LEU A 261 -9.87 -27.41 25.59
N ASP A 262 -10.60 -27.73 24.52
CA ASP A 262 -11.62 -28.78 24.47
C ASP A 262 -11.05 -30.18 24.14
N TYR A 263 -9.72 -30.33 24.20
CA TYR A 263 -8.94 -31.54 23.90
C TYR A 263 -8.89 -31.96 22.44
N THR A 264 -9.62 -31.30 21.54
CA THR A 264 -9.58 -31.65 20.11
C THR A 264 -8.30 -31.17 19.45
N LEU A 265 -7.79 -31.91 18.48
CA LEU A 265 -6.62 -31.54 17.69
C LEU A 265 -6.97 -30.44 16.69
N MET A 266 -6.13 -29.43 16.60
CA MET A 266 -6.18 -28.43 15.53
C MET A 266 -6.02 -29.07 14.16
N LYS A 267 -6.79 -28.60 13.18
CA LYS A 267 -6.74 -29.08 11.80
C LYS A 267 -7.04 -27.96 10.83
N SER A 268 -6.23 -27.87 9.77
CA SER A 268 -6.36 -26.89 8.69
C SER A 268 -6.41 -25.44 9.19
N GLU A 269 -5.65 -25.13 10.24
CA GLU A 269 -5.71 -23.81 10.88
C GLU A 269 -4.34 -23.33 11.37
N LEU A 270 -4.19 -22.00 11.44
CA LEU A 270 -3.04 -21.32 12.02
C LEU A 270 -3.24 -21.16 13.52
N HIS A 271 -2.16 -21.28 14.29
CA HIS A 271 -2.21 -21.05 15.73
C HIS A 271 -1.00 -20.29 16.25
N GLY A 272 -1.27 -19.33 17.14
CA GLY A 272 -0.25 -18.56 17.84
C GLY A 272 0.18 -19.26 19.13
N ILE A 273 1.46 -19.56 19.27
CA ILE A 273 2.04 -20.11 20.51
C ILE A 273 3.26 -19.26 20.85
N ASN A 274 3.22 -18.57 22.00
CA ASN A 274 4.31 -17.72 22.49
C ASN A 274 4.83 -16.72 21.43
N GLY A 275 3.93 -16.03 20.72
CA GLY A 275 4.27 -15.04 19.68
C GLY A 275 4.78 -15.62 18.34
N ARG A 276 4.78 -16.95 18.20
CA ARG A 276 5.16 -17.69 16.99
C ARG A 276 3.91 -18.29 16.36
N ILE A 277 3.89 -18.37 15.03
CA ILE A 277 2.74 -18.88 14.28
C ILE A 277 3.08 -20.26 13.75
N PHE A 278 2.19 -21.23 13.96
CA PHE A 278 2.30 -22.59 13.46
C PHE A 278 1.09 -22.90 12.60
N TYR A 279 1.23 -23.83 11.66
CA TYR A 279 0.11 -24.35 10.89
C TYR A 279 -0.01 -25.86 11.08
N PHE A 280 -1.23 -26.32 11.34
CA PHE A 280 -1.57 -27.73 11.44
C PHE A 280 -2.40 -28.12 10.22
N ASN A 281 -1.93 -29.11 9.45
CA ASN A 281 -2.58 -29.51 8.20
C ASN A 281 -3.92 -30.23 8.43
N ARG A 282 -4.56 -30.75 7.37
CA ARG A 282 -5.84 -31.47 7.45
C ARG A 282 -5.82 -32.71 8.36
N TYR A 283 -4.64 -33.26 8.64
CA TYR A 283 -4.43 -34.40 9.55
C TYR A 283 -4.09 -33.97 10.98
N GLY A 284 -3.98 -32.66 11.21
CA GLY A 284 -3.56 -32.05 12.48
C GLY A 284 -2.06 -32.10 12.74
N THR A 285 -1.27 -32.53 11.76
CA THR A 285 0.19 -32.52 11.85
C THR A 285 0.71 -31.11 11.58
N ARG A 286 1.59 -30.64 12.45
CA ARG A 286 2.31 -29.38 12.28
C ARG A 286 3.21 -29.40 11.05
N VAL A 287 3.10 -28.39 10.21
CA VAL A 287 3.90 -28.22 9.00
C VAL A 287 5.28 -27.62 9.31
N SER A 288 6.30 -28.01 8.55
CA SER A 288 7.68 -27.50 8.64
C SER A 288 8.42 -27.68 7.31
N ASN A 289 9.46 -26.88 7.10
CA ASN A 289 10.31 -26.84 5.89
C ASN A 289 9.54 -26.69 4.57
N THR A 290 8.43 -25.94 4.56
CA THR A 290 7.64 -25.79 3.34
C THR A 290 6.82 -24.50 3.33
N ARG A 291 6.44 -24.08 2.12
CA ARG A 291 5.47 -23.01 1.91
C ARG A 291 4.06 -23.54 2.05
N THR A 292 3.17 -22.75 2.63
CA THR A 292 1.76 -23.10 2.73
C THR A 292 0.92 -21.85 2.56
N THR A 293 -0.11 -21.94 1.73
CA THR A 293 -1.09 -20.87 1.55
C THR A 293 -2.32 -21.18 2.39
N VAL A 294 -2.70 -20.23 3.24
CA VAL A 294 -3.89 -20.28 4.10
C VAL A 294 -4.63 -18.97 3.88
N ASP A 295 -5.91 -19.04 3.50
CA ASP A 295 -6.76 -17.88 3.22
C ASP A 295 -6.10 -16.84 2.28
N GLY A 296 -5.51 -17.32 1.19
CA GLY A 296 -4.81 -16.50 0.19
C GLY A 296 -3.43 -15.96 0.62
N LYS A 297 -3.01 -16.17 1.88
CA LYS A 297 -1.72 -15.73 2.41
C LYS A 297 -0.73 -16.88 2.43
N THR A 298 0.43 -16.67 1.82
CA THR A 298 1.50 -17.67 1.79
C THR A 298 2.47 -17.46 2.95
N TYR A 299 2.75 -18.51 3.71
CA TYR A 299 3.72 -18.57 4.80
C TYR A 299 4.82 -19.56 4.45
N TYR A 300 5.99 -19.43 5.08
CA TYR A 300 7.01 -20.47 5.09
C TYR A 300 7.28 -20.90 6.53
N PHE A 301 7.08 -22.18 6.81
CA PHE A 301 7.33 -22.77 8.12
C PHE A 301 8.74 -23.33 8.14
N GLY A 302 9.59 -22.86 9.06
CA GLY A 302 10.96 -23.32 9.19
C GLY A 302 11.08 -24.78 9.67
N SER A 303 12.30 -25.23 9.95
CA SER A 303 12.55 -26.57 10.51
C SER A 303 11.88 -26.77 11.87
N ASP A 304 11.89 -25.73 12.68
CA ASP A 304 11.15 -25.64 13.93
C ASP A 304 9.64 -25.43 13.75
N GLY A 305 9.12 -25.45 12.52
CA GLY A 305 7.71 -25.34 12.14
C GLY A 305 7.05 -24.00 12.45
N ALA A 306 7.78 -23.00 12.94
CA ALA A 306 7.25 -21.67 13.07
C ALA A 306 7.32 -20.93 11.74
N ALA A 307 6.32 -20.08 11.47
CA ALA A 307 6.34 -19.18 10.34
C ALA A 307 7.53 -18.21 10.48
N VAL A 308 8.34 -18.11 9.44
CA VAL A 308 9.41 -17.12 9.35
C VAL A 308 8.80 -15.72 9.24
N LYS A 309 9.41 -14.74 9.91
CA LYS A 309 8.97 -13.33 9.91
C LYS A 309 10.14 -12.39 9.66
N ASN A 310 9.86 -11.28 8.98
CA ASN A 310 10.77 -10.18 8.71
C ASN A 310 12.14 -10.61 8.15
N LYS A 311 12.17 -11.55 7.21
CA LYS A 311 13.42 -12.08 6.66
C LYS A 311 13.27 -12.61 5.24
N TRP A 312 14.41 -12.70 4.56
CA TRP A 312 14.57 -13.43 3.30
C TRP A 312 14.75 -14.92 3.56
N VAL A 313 14.16 -15.76 2.70
CA VAL A 313 14.34 -17.21 2.69
C VAL A 313 14.60 -17.68 1.26
N THR A 314 15.61 -18.52 1.08
CA THR A 314 15.89 -19.18 -0.19
C THR A 314 15.16 -20.53 -0.24
N ILE A 315 14.36 -20.74 -1.29
CA ILE A 315 13.54 -21.94 -1.49
C ILE A 315 13.75 -22.37 -2.95
N HIS A 316 14.36 -23.55 -3.14
CA HIS A 316 14.74 -24.08 -4.46
C HIS A 316 15.53 -23.06 -5.31
N GLY A 317 16.57 -22.44 -4.72
CA GLY A 317 17.42 -21.45 -5.39
C GLY A 317 16.86 -20.01 -5.45
N GLN A 318 15.55 -19.84 -5.30
CA GLN A 318 14.90 -18.52 -5.38
C GLN A 318 14.72 -17.88 -4.00
N LYS A 319 14.92 -16.56 -3.91
CA LYS A 319 14.72 -15.79 -2.67
C LYS A 319 13.31 -15.21 -2.58
N TYR A 320 12.70 -15.33 -1.40
CA TYR A 320 11.38 -14.81 -1.06
C TYR A 320 11.47 -14.03 0.26
N TYR A 321 10.71 -12.95 0.39
CA TYR A 321 10.67 -12.18 1.63
C TYR A 321 9.33 -12.37 2.35
N PHE A 322 9.40 -12.61 3.66
CA PHE A 322 8.25 -12.72 4.53
C PHE A 322 8.21 -11.53 5.48
N ASN A 323 7.09 -10.80 5.49
CA ASN A 323 6.93 -9.56 6.24
C ASN A 323 6.86 -9.82 7.77
N THR A 324 6.61 -8.75 8.55
CA THR A 324 6.51 -8.82 10.01
C THR A 324 5.37 -9.71 10.52
N LYS A 325 4.36 -9.98 9.70
CA LYS A 325 3.24 -10.91 9.96
C LYS A 325 3.51 -12.33 9.46
N GLY A 326 4.69 -12.58 8.87
CA GLY A 326 5.09 -13.86 8.29
C GLY A 326 4.47 -14.18 6.94
N VAL A 327 3.81 -13.21 6.31
CA VAL A 327 3.19 -13.37 5.00
C VAL A 327 4.21 -13.04 3.91
N MET A 328 4.31 -13.89 2.89
CA MET A 328 5.16 -13.68 1.73
C MET A 328 4.71 -12.46 0.95
N VAL A 329 5.62 -11.53 0.69
CA VAL A 329 5.36 -10.35 -0.13
C VAL A 329 5.36 -10.76 -1.61
N LYS A 330 4.45 -10.20 -2.40
CA LYS A 330 4.29 -10.46 -3.84
C LYS A 330 3.98 -9.15 -4.55
N ASP A 331 4.56 -8.97 -5.75
CA ASP A 331 4.38 -7.79 -6.60
C ASP A 331 4.52 -6.46 -5.82
N ASP A 332 5.60 -6.35 -5.04
CA ASP A 332 5.80 -5.17 -4.21
C ASP A 332 7.27 -4.86 -3.92
N LEU A 333 7.50 -3.62 -3.51
CA LEU A 333 8.78 -3.14 -3.04
C LEU A 333 9.00 -3.49 -1.57
N ILE A 334 10.18 -3.99 -1.26
CA ILE A 334 10.59 -4.35 0.10
C ILE A 334 11.75 -3.45 0.47
N ARG A 335 11.62 -2.74 1.61
CA ARG A 335 12.73 -2.04 2.24
C ARG A 335 13.33 -2.94 3.33
N TYR A 336 14.58 -3.34 3.15
CA TYR A 336 15.29 -4.22 4.08
C TYR A 336 16.74 -3.76 4.21
N ASN A 337 17.22 -3.55 5.44
CA ASN A 337 18.57 -3.02 5.74
C ASN A 337 18.93 -1.78 4.90
N ASN A 338 18.02 -0.81 4.86
CA ASN A 338 18.13 0.45 4.10
C ASN A 338 18.29 0.30 2.56
N ARG A 339 18.04 -0.89 2.01
CA ARG A 339 18.00 -1.14 0.57
C ARG A 339 16.59 -1.46 0.11
N LEU A 340 16.30 -1.14 -1.15
CA LEU A 340 15.05 -1.49 -1.81
C LEU A 340 15.24 -2.76 -2.64
N TYR A 341 14.22 -3.60 -2.66
CA TYR A 341 14.15 -4.82 -3.44
C TYR A 341 12.76 -4.92 -4.07
N TYR A 342 12.64 -5.65 -5.16
CA TYR A 342 11.34 -5.95 -5.75
C TYR A 342 11.15 -7.46 -5.86
N VAL A 343 9.95 -7.93 -5.52
CA VAL A 343 9.56 -9.32 -5.71
C VAL A 343 8.43 -9.39 -6.73
N ARG A 344 8.49 -10.38 -7.63
CA ARG A 344 7.50 -10.61 -8.68
C ARG A 344 6.15 -11.05 -8.10
N THR A 345 5.17 -11.26 -8.97
CA THR A 345 3.83 -11.76 -8.61
C THR A 345 3.85 -13.13 -7.94
N ASP A 346 4.84 -13.98 -8.24
CA ASP A 346 5.08 -15.26 -7.57
C ASP A 346 5.84 -15.13 -6.23
N GLY A 347 6.31 -13.93 -5.89
CA GLY A 347 7.09 -13.59 -4.70
C GLY A 347 8.61 -13.75 -4.87
N SER A 348 9.09 -14.20 -6.04
CA SER A 348 10.52 -14.35 -6.28
C SER A 348 11.22 -13.00 -6.41
N LEU A 349 12.40 -12.86 -5.79
CA LEU A 349 13.26 -11.69 -5.92
C LEU A 349 13.71 -11.48 -7.37
N ILE A 350 13.64 -10.23 -7.85
CA ILE A 350 14.31 -9.84 -9.09
C ILE A 350 15.79 -9.54 -8.84
N THR A 351 16.66 -9.99 -9.74
CA THR A 351 18.11 -9.78 -9.69
C THR A 351 18.62 -9.51 -11.09
N ASP A 352 19.64 -8.66 -11.20
CA ASP A 352 20.36 -8.34 -12.45
C ASP A 352 19.42 -8.04 -13.63
N ALA A 353 18.47 -7.14 -13.42
CA ALA A 353 17.41 -6.90 -14.39
C ALA A 353 16.90 -5.46 -14.38
N HIS A 354 16.47 -5.01 -15.56
CA HIS A 354 15.73 -3.77 -15.75
C HIS A 354 14.25 -4.11 -15.90
N PHE A 355 13.39 -3.45 -15.15
CA PHE A 355 11.95 -3.71 -15.19
C PHE A 355 11.14 -2.43 -15.02
N SER A 356 9.87 -2.51 -15.43
CA SER A 356 8.90 -1.42 -15.26
C SER A 356 7.77 -1.86 -14.35
N ARG A 357 7.29 -0.93 -13.51
CA ARG A 357 6.11 -1.11 -12.66
C ARG A 357 5.39 0.22 -12.52
N ASN A 358 4.08 0.25 -12.74
CA ASN A 358 3.24 1.45 -12.64
C ASN A 358 3.80 2.66 -13.40
N GLY A 359 4.28 2.43 -14.64
CA GLY A 359 4.88 3.46 -15.50
C GLY A 359 6.29 3.92 -15.10
N LYS A 360 6.86 3.39 -14.00
CA LYS A 360 8.22 3.73 -13.53
C LYS A 360 9.20 2.62 -13.87
N ASN A 361 10.45 3.00 -14.12
CA ASN A 361 11.54 2.09 -14.48
C ASN A 361 12.47 1.88 -13.29
N TYR A 362 12.97 0.65 -13.11
CA TYR A 362 13.80 0.24 -11.98
C TYR A 362 14.90 -0.71 -12.45
N TRP A 363 16.09 -0.59 -11.87
CA TRP A 363 17.22 -1.46 -12.15
C TRP A 363 17.64 -2.19 -10.89
N ALA A 364 17.64 -3.52 -10.92
CA ALA A 364 18.10 -4.36 -9.83
C ALA A 364 19.54 -4.83 -10.10
N SER A 365 20.41 -4.67 -9.11
CA SER A 365 21.77 -5.24 -9.14
C SER A 365 21.76 -6.77 -9.10
N THR A 366 22.92 -7.40 -9.28
CA THR A 366 23.12 -8.85 -9.08
C THR A 366 22.69 -9.35 -7.70
N SER A 367 22.77 -8.49 -6.67
CA SER A 367 22.27 -8.79 -5.31
C SER A 367 20.74 -8.70 -5.16
N GLY A 368 20.06 -8.17 -6.18
CA GLY A 368 18.62 -7.83 -6.18
C GLY A 368 18.29 -6.48 -5.57
N ALA A 369 19.25 -5.80 -4.94
CA ALA A 369 19.05 -4.44 -4.46
C ALA A 369 18.84 -3.50 -5.65
N LEU A 370 17.79 -2.68 -5.58
CA LEU A 370 17.51 -1.65 -6.59
C LEU A 370 18.57 -0.55 -6.50
N LEU A 371 19.01 -0.09 -7.66
CA LEU A 371 19.91 1.05 -7.75
C LEU A 371 19.22 2.33 -7.28
N THR A 372 19.99 3.18 -6.59
CA THR A 372 19.55 4.47 -6.05
C THR A 372 20.65 5.51 -6.23
N GLY A 373 20.27 6.80 -6.27
CA GLY A 373 21.19 7.92 -6.48
C GLY A 373 21.79 7.94 -7.89
N TRP A 374 22.92 8.63 -8.02
CA TRP A 374 23.69 8.71 -9.26
C TRP A 374 24.39 7.38 -9.57
N GLN A 375 24.24 6.90 -10.80
CA GLN A 375 24.82 5.64 -11.27
C GLN A 375 25.43 5.83 -12.65
N LYS A 376 26.64 5.30 -12.85
CA LYS A 376 27.33 5.32 -14.16
C LYS A 376 27.16 3.96 -14.84
N TYR A 377 26.64 3.96 -16.06
CA TYR A 377 26.46 2.75 -16.87
C TYR A 377 26.73 3.04 -18.34
N ASN A 378 27.58 2.24 -18.98
CA ASN A 378 28.03 2.43 -20.37
C ASN A 378 28.43 3.88 -20.68
N GLY A 379 29.25 4.48 -19.81
CA GLY A 379 29.75 5.85 -19.96
C GLY A 379 28.73 6.97 -19.64
N HIS A 380 27.47 6.64 -19.39
CA HIS A 380 26.42 7.62 -19.10
C HIS A 380 26.00 7.63 -17.64
N MET A 381 25.64 8.81 -17.14
CA MET A 381 25.09 8.98 -15.79
C MET A 381 23.58 8.90 -15.81
N PHE A 382 23.01 8.14 -14.87
CA PHE A 382 21.59 8.02 -14.60
C PHE A 382 21.34 8.39 -13.14
N TYR A 383 20.13 8.83 -12.82
CA TYR A 383 19.73 9.07 -11.44
C TYR A 383 18.50 8.25 -11.09
N PHE A 384 18.55 7.58 -9.94
CA PHE A 384 17.46 6.78 -9.39
C PHE A 384 17.01 7.40 -8.07
N ASP A 385 15.73 7.68 -7.92
CA ASP A 385 15.18 8.29 -6.71
C ASP A 385 15.50 7.42 -5.46
N PRO A 386 16.21 7.92 -4.44
CA PRO A 386 16.61 7.11 -3.29
C PRO A 386 15.45 6.57 -2.43
N LYS A 387 14.28 7.21 -2.48
CA LYS A 387 13.11 6.82 -1.69
C LYS A 387 12.34 5.67 -2.35
N THR A 388 12.26 5.66 -3.67
CA THR A 388 11.41 4.78 -4.45
C THR A 388 12.19 3.82 -5.34
N GLY A 389 13.45 4.11 -5.67
CA GLY A 389 14.28 3.36 -6.62
C GLY A 389 13.97 3.66 -8.09
N ALA A 390 13.04 4.58 -8.38
CA ALA A 390 12.62 4.86 -9.74
C ALA A 390 13.69 5.63 -10.52
N LYS A 391 14.00 5.18 -11.74
CA LYS A 391 14.87 5.89 -12.68
C LYS A 391 14.22 7.20 -13.11
N MET A 392 14.91 8.30 -12.87
CA MET A 392 14.42 9.65 -13.14
C MET A 392 14.64 10.06 -14.60
N ARG A 393 13.77 10.96 -15.08
CA ARG A 393 13.74 11.54 -16.43
C ARG A 393 13.25 12.99 -16.35
N GLY A 394 13.49 13.76 -17.40
CA GLY A 394 13.12 15.17 -17.49
C GLY A 394 13.97 16.07 -16.60
N LEU A 395 13.42 17.24 -16.26
CA LEU A 395 14.03 18.16 -15.30
C LEU A 395 13.85 17.64 -13.88
N VAL A 396 14.95 17.57 -13.14
CA VAL A 396 14.96 17.09 -11.75
C VAL A 396 15.84 17.97 -10.89
N THR A 397 15.42 18.19 -9.65
CA THR A 397 16.21 18.87 -8.63
C THR A 397 16.83 17.85 -7.70
N ILE A 398 18.16 17.85 -7.62
CA ILE A 398 18.95 16.92 -6.82
C ILE A 398 19.94 17.76 -6.01
N ASP A 399 19.84 17.73 -4.68
CA ASP A 399 20.71 18.46 -3.75
C ASP A 399 20.84 19.96 -4.10
N GLY A 400 19.72 20.60 -4.46
CA GLY A 400 19.65 22.01 -4.85
C GLY A 400 20.08 22.32 -6.31
N GLY A 401 20.72 21.37 -6.99
CA GLY A 401 21.07 21.48 -8.41
C GLY A 401 19.92 21.02 -9.32
N MET A 402 19.67 21.76 -10.40
CA MET A 402 18.72 21.34 -11.45
C MET A 402 19.47 20.62 -12.57
N TYR A 403 19.02 19.42 -12.92
CA TYR A 403 19.60 18.57 -13.96
C TYR A 403 18.55 18.19 -15.00
N TYR A 404 18.99 17.79 -16.19
CA TYR A 404 18.12 17.19 -17.19
C TYR A 404 18.56 15.78 -17.53
N LEU A 405 17.62 14.84 -17.42
CA LEU A 405 17.77 13.43 -17.72
C LEU A 405 16.91 13.16 -18.97
N ASP A 406 17.48 12.71 -20.07
CA ASP A 406 16.72 12.51 -21.32
C ASP A 406 15.67 11.38 -21.22
N ASN A 407 14.96 11.09 -22.31
CA ASN A 407 13.94 10.02 -22.33
C ASN A 407 14.51 8.63 -22.03
N SER A 408 15.81 8.41 -22.24
CA SER A 408 16.51 7.18 -21.83
C SER A 408 16.92 7.21 -20.35
N GLY A 409 16.90 8.39 -19.72
CA GLY A 409 17.34 8.68 -18.37
C GLY A 409 18.80 9.12 -18.29
N LYS A 410 19.45 9.42 -19.42
CA LYS A 410 20.87 9.84 -19.42
C LYS A 410 20.96 11.33 -19.07
N LYS A 411 21.88 11.67 -18.16
CA LYS A 411 22.22 13.06 -17.83
C LYS A 411 22.75 13.78 -19.08
N ARG A 412 22.19 14.94 -19.40
CA ARG A 412 22.67 15.83 -20.47
C ARG A 412 23.48 16.99 -19.90
N THR A 413 24.27 17.60 -20.78
CA THR A 413 25.05 18.83 -20.56
C THR A 413 24.87 19.75 -21.77
N GLY A 414 25.28 21.01 -21.67
CA GLY A 414 25.13 22.02 -22.70
C GLY A 414 23.71 22.59 -22.81
N LEU A 415 23.37 23.18 -23.96
CA LEU A 415 22.05 23.73 -24.22
C LEU A 415 21.01 22.61 -24.39
N ILE A 416 19.92 22.69 -23.64
CA ILE A 416 18.77 21.80 -23.77
C ILE A 416 17.49 22.64 -23.84
N THR A 417 16.52 22.18 -24.64
CA THR A 417 15.20 22.79 -24.72
C THR A 417 14.13 21.76 -24.36
N THR A 418 13.30 22.06 -23.39
CA THR A 418 12.22 21.19 -22.93
C THR A 418 11.06 22.03 -22.39
N GLY A 419 9.82 21.62 -22.66
CA GLY A 419 8.63 22.39 -22.28
C GLY A 419 8.62 23.83 -22.79
N GLY A 420 9.18 24.08 -23.98
CA GLY A 420 9.31 25.42 -24.57
C GLY A 420 10.36 26.33 -23.92
N LYS A 421 11.10 25.84 -22.92
CA LYS A 421 12.14 26.60 -22.21
C LYS A 421 13.52 26.06 -22.53
N THR A 422 14.49 26.96 -22.66
CA THR A 422 15.89 26.60 -22.91
C THR A 422 16.70 26.75 -21.62
N TYR A 423 17.58 25.80 -21.34
CA TYR A 423 18.47 25.78 -20.17
C TYR A 423 19.90 25.51 -20.66
N TYR A 424 20.89 26.03 -19.95
CA TYR A 424 22.29 25.66 -20.16
C TYR A 424 22.77 24.85 -18.96
N LEU A 425 23.24 23.63 -19.22
CA LEU A 425 23.74 22.72 -18.19
C LEU A 425 25.27 22.68 -18.26
N TYR A 426 25.95 22.93 -17.15
CA TYR A 426 27.41 22.82 -17.06
C TYR A 426 27.90 21.38 -17.29
N SER A 427 29.22 21.18 -17.32
CA SER A 427 29.84 19.85 -17.46
C SER A 427 29.43 18.87 -16.34
N ASP A 428 29.25 19.38 -15.12
CA ASP A 428 28.71 18.60 -13.99
C ASP A 428 27.21 18.29 -14.15
N GLY A 429 26.52 18.97 -15.07
CA GLY A 429 25.12 18.80 -15.42
C GLY A 429 24.15 19.74 -14.72
N LYS A 430 24.63 20.63 -13.83
CA LYS A 430 23.78 21.61 -13.15
C LYS A 430 23.40 22.76 -14.09
N ALA A 431 22.18 23.26 -13.96
CA ALA A 431 21.72 24.42 -14.72
C ALA A 431 22.43 25.73 -14.30
N HIS A 432 22.88 26.48 -15.29
CA HIS A 432 23.45 27.83 -15.20
C HIS A 432 22.37 28.88 -14.87
N THR A 433 22.78 29.97 -14.21
CA THR A 433 21.96 31.17 -13.96
C THR A 433 22.74 32.44 -14.21
N GLY A 434 22.06 33.54 -14.49
CA GLY A 434 22.64 34.83 -14.80
C GLY A 434 23.12 34.94 -16.24
N TRP A 435 24.05 35.87 -16.46
CA TRP A 435 24.62 36.19 -17.76
C TRP A 435 25.49 35.06 -18.31
N MET A 436 25.36 34.79 -19.60
CA MET A 436 26.21 33.88 -20.35
C MET A 436 26.52 34.49 -21.71
N GLU A 437 27.79 34.51 -22.09
CA GLU A 437 28.22 34.99 -23.40
C GLU A 437 28.60 33.80 -24.30
N SER A 438 28.10 33.79 -25.52
CA SER A 438 28.42 32.75 -26.51
C SER A 438 28.29 33.31 -27.92
N GLY A 439 29.35 33.14 -28.74
CA GLY A 439 29.38 33.64 -30.12
C GLY A 439 29.19 35.16 -30.23
N GLY A 440 29.73 35.93 -29.27
CA GLY A 440 29.59 37.39 -29.22
C GLY A 440 28.20 37.89 -28.81
N LYS A 441 27.27 36.99 -28.47
CA LYS A 441 25.94 37.33 -27.97
C LYS A 441 25.84 37.06 -26.47
N LYS A 442 25.13 37.93 -25.76
CA LYS A 442 24.83 37.77 -24.32
C LYS A 442 23.42 37.23 -24.13
N PHE A 443 23.30 36.22 -23.28
CA PHE A 443 22.05 35.57 -22.90
C PHE A 443 21.88 35.67 -21.39
N TYR A 444 20.63 35.68 -20.92
CA TYR A 444 20.32 35.74 -19.50
C TYR A 444 19.47 34.54 -19.06
N PHE A 445 19.98 33.77 -18.10
CA PHE A 445 19.26 32.64 -17.49
C PHE A 445 18.68 33.08 -16.15
N ASN A 446 17.35 33.12 -16.05
CA ASN A 446 16.68 33.63 -14.86
C ASN A 446 17.07 32.81 -13.60
N PRO A 447 17.58 33.45 -12.52
CA PRO A 447 18.04 32.73 -11.34
C PRO A 447 16.97 31.87 -10.64
N SER A 448 15.70 32.27 -10.69
CA SER A 448 14.60 31.49 -10.08
C SER A 448 14.23 30.28 -10.93
N THR A 449 13.97 30.50 -12.22
CA THR A 449 13.46 29.45 -13.12
C THR A 449 14.54 28.63 -13.80
N LYS A 450 15.80 29.09 -13.79
CA LYS A 450 16.97 28.56 -14.50
C LYS A 450 16.85 28.60 -16.04
N ALA A 451 15.74 29.09 -16.57
CA ALA A 451 15.49 29.14 -18.00
C ALA A 451 16.05 30.42 -18.61
N MET A 452 16.51 30.32 -19.86
CA MET A 452 16.88 31.46 -20.68
C MET A 452 15.67 32.36 -20.92
N VAL A 453 15.83 33.65 -20.67
CA VAL A 453 14.81 34.65 -20.96
C VAL A 453 14.81 34.91 -22.47
N LYS A 454 13.62 34.86 -23.09
CA LYS A 454 13.39 35.15 -24.51
C LYS A 454 12.17 36.05 -24.64
N ASN A 455 12.18 36.94 -25.62
CA ASN A 455 11.10 37.88 -25.92
C ASN A 455 10.58 38.62 -24.67
N GLY A 456 11.49 39.14 -23.85
CA GLY A 456 11.06 39.74 -22.60
C GLY A 456 12.18 40.35 -21.78
N TRP A 457 11.77 40.97 -20.68
CA TRP A 457 12.65 41.65 -19.74
C TRP A 457 13.44 40.67 -18.88
N ALA A 458 14.74 40.93 -18.75
CA ALA A 458 15.63 40.36 -17.76
C ALA A 458 16.12 41.47 -16.82
N SER A 459 16.41 41.12 -15.57
CA SER A 459 17.05 42.02 -14.61
C SER A 459 18.09 41.27 -13.80
N ASP A 460 19.26 41.87 -13.64
CA ASP A 460 20.35 41.34 -12.82
C ASP A 460 20.52 42.11 -11.50
N GLY A 461 19.56 42.97 -11.15
CA GLY A 461 19.62 43.84 -9.99
C GLY A 461 20.33 45.17 -10.22
N THR A 462 21.12 45.31 -11.30
CA THR A 462 21.78 46.57 -11.66
C THR A 462 21.05 47.35 -12.76
N GLY A 463 20.19 46.65 -13.50
CA GLY A 463 19.40 47.25 -14.57
C GLY A 463 18.34 46.30 -15.13
N TYR A 464 17.67 46.77 -16.18
CA TYR A 464 16.71 45.99 -16.96
C TYR A 464 17.20 45.88 -18.41
N TYR A 465 17.06 44.70 -18.98
CA TYR A 465 17.57 44.33 -20.29
C TYR A 465 16.47 43.65 -21.07
N TYR A 466 16.38 43.86 -22.37
CA TYR A 466 15.41 43.17 -23.20
C TYR A 466 16.08 42.04 -23.97
N MET A 467 15.57 40.81 -23.82
CA MET A 467 16.07 39.63 -24.53
C MET A 467 15.20 39.37 -25.77
N GLY A 468 15.85 39.21 -26.92
CA GLY A 468 15.21 38.94 -28.21
C GLY A 468 14.60 37.55 -28.32
N SER A 469 14.13 37.20 -29.52
CA SER A 469 13.47 35.91 -29.80
C SER A 469 14.43 34.73 -29.77
N ASP A 470 15.68 34.93 -30.17
CA ASP A 470 16.77 33.95 -30.01
C ASP A 470 17.30 33.90 -28.57
N GLY A 471 16.89 34.84 -27.72
CA GLY A 471 17.34 35.02 -26.34
C GLY A 471 18.56 35.90 -26.19
N SER A 472 19.07 36.49 -27.27
CA SER A 472 20.19 37.43 -27.20
C SER A 472 19.74 38.80 -26.70
N MET A 473 20.58 39.44 -25.90
CA MET A 473 20.34 40.78 -25.36
C MET A 473 20.28 41.80 -26.49
N GLN A 474 19.25 42.63 -26.48
CA GLN A 474 19.13 43.78 -27.36
C GLN A 474 19.90 44.97 -26.76
N SER A 475 20.65 45.69 -27.58
CA SER A 475 21.41 46.87 -27.17
C SER A 475 21.48 47.88 -28.31
N ASN A 476 21.73 49.15 -27.95
CA ASN A 476 21.81 50.29 -28.84
C ASN A 476 20.64 50.39 -29.83
N CYS A 477 19.41 50.16 -29.35
CA CYS A 477 18.23 50.12 -30.21
C CYS A 477 16.96 50.57 -29.50
N TRP A 478 16.00 51.03 -30.31
CA TRP A 478 14.63 51.26 -29.89
C TRP A 478 13.86 49.95 -29.83
N LYS A 479 13.04 49.79 -28.80
CA LYS A 479 12.13 48.65 -28.66
C LYS A 479 10.74 49.09 -28.27
N GLN A 480 9.78 48.77 -29.13
CA GLN A 480 8.36 48.93 -28.81
C GLN A 480 7.84 47.68 -28.10
N ILE A 481 7.14 47.88 -26.98
CA ILE A 481 6.49 46.82 -26.21
C ILE A 481 5.09 47.30 -25.84
N GLY A 482 4.07 46.69 -26.44
CA GLY A 482 2.71 47.24 -26.40
C GLY A 482 2.69 48.62 -27.08
N SER A 483 2.08 49.61 -26.42
CA SER A 483 2.06 51.01 -26.89
C SER A 483 3.27 51.84 -26.45
N LYS A 484 4.18 51.28 -25.65
CA LYS A 484 5.31 52.00 -25.06
C LYS A 484 6.60 51.80 -25.84
N TRP A 485 7.40 52.84 -25.95
CA TRP A 485 8.74 52.80 -26.52
C TRP A 485 9.80 52.81 -25.42
N TYR A 486 10.86 52.05 -25.65
CA TYR A 486 12.01 51.91 -24.76
C TYR A 486 13.27 52.07 -25.59
N TYR A 487 14.34 52.57 -24.99
CA TYR A 487 15.67 52.56 -25.59
C TYR A 487 16.61 51.67 -24.78
N LEU A 488 17.30 50.74 -25.45
CA LEU A 488 18.31 49.88 -24.86
C LEU A 488 19.66 50.52 -25.17
N GLN A 489 20.42 50.89 -24.14
CA GLN A 489 21.73 51.52 -24.28
C GLN A 489 22.77 50.52 -24.82
N HIS A 490 24.01 50.98 -25.03
CA HIS A 490 25.08 50.16 -25.59
C HIS A 490 25.40 48.92 -24.74
N ASP A 491 25.28 49.02 -23.41
CA ASP A 491 25.46 47.90 -22.47
C ASP A 491 24.19 47.04 -22.32
N GLY A 492 23.14 47.37 -23.06
CA GLY A 492 21.83 46.71 -23.05
C GLY A 492 20.89 47.20 -21.95
N LYS A 493 21.34 48.07 -21.04
CA LYS A 493 20.46 48.61 -20.00
C LYS A 493 19.43 49.53 -20.62
N ARG A 494 18.17 49.33 -20.24
CA ARG A 494 17.07 50.22 -20.55
C ARG A 494 17.36 51.64 -20.04
N ALA A 495 17.22 52.63 -20.91
CA ALA A 495 17.35 54.04 -20.57
C ALA A 495 16.31 54.47 -19.53
N VAL A 496 16.71 55.39 -18.65
CA VAL A 496 15.88 56.08 -17.66
C VAL A 496 16.36 57.53 -17.58
N GLY A 497 15.44 58.47 -17.31
CA GLY A 497 15.72 59.89 -17.30
C GLY A 497 16.02 60.47 -18.69
N TRP A 498 16.75 61.58 -18.71
CA TRP A 498 17.15 62.27 -19.93
C TRP A 498 18.16 61.46 -20.74
N MET A 499 17.90 61.31 -22.05
CA MET A 499 18.84 60.66 -22.96
C MET A 499 18.84 61.37 -24.31
N ALA A 500 20.03 61.63 -24.84
CA ALA A 500 20.21 62.13 -26.20
C ALA A 500 20.48 60.94 -27.13
N ILE A 501 19.69 60.85 -28.20
CA ILE A 501 19.75 59.77 -29.18
C ILE A 501 19.65 60.41 -30.57
N ASP A 502 20.74 60.32 -31.32
CA ASP A 502 20.97 60.99 -32.60
C ASP A 502 20.76 62.52 -32.50
N ASN A 503 19.73 63.07 -33.14
CA ASN A 503 19.49 64.52 -33.18
C ASN A 503 18.44 65.00 -32.17
N TYR A 504 17.99 64.11 -31.29
CA TYR A 504 16.88 64.38 -30.40
C TYR A 504 17.23 64.00 -28.97
N ARG A 505 16.56 64.66 -28.03
CA ARG A 505 16.56 64.36 -26.62
C ARG A 505 15.20 63.79 -26.24
N TYR A 506 15.24 62.73 -25.45
CA TYR A 506 14.09 62.00 -24.97
C TYR A 506 14.13 61.98 -23.43
N TYR A 507 12.98 61.79 -22.82
CA TYR A 507 12.89 61.47 -21.41
C TYR A 507 12.24 60.11 -21.23
N PHE A 508 12.89 59.24 -20.47
CA PHE A 508 12.40 57.92 -20.13
C PHE A 508 11.98 57.91 -18.66
N GLY A 509 10.76 57.45 -18.35
CA GLY A 509 10.28 57.33 -16.98
C GLY A 509 11.13 56.38 -16.14
N SER A 510 10.81 56.26 -14.84
CA SER A 510 11.46 55.27 -13.96
C SER A 510 11.20 53.82 -14.40
N ASP A 511 10.08 53.57 -15.08
CA ASP A 511 9.76 52.31 -15.76
C ASP A 511 10.44 52.19 -17.14
N GLY A 512 11.27 53.17 -17.52
CA GLY A 512 12.00 53.28 -18.77
C GLY A 512 11.15 53.50 -20.02
N ALA A 513 9.85 53.74 -19.88
CA ALA A 513 9.01 54.09 -21.01
C ALA A 513 9.30 55.53 -21.45
N MET A 514 9.48 55.73 -22.75
CA MET A 514 9.64 57.05 -23.35
C MET A 514 8.38 57.90 -23.13
N TYR A 515 8.57 59.14 -22.69
CA TYR A 515 7.48 60.10 -22.54
C TYR A 515 7.05 60.66 -23.90
N THR A 516 5.75 60.93 -24.02
CA THR A 516 5.10 61.60 -25.17
C THR A 516 4.06 62.56 -24.61
N GLY A 517 3.74 63.63 -25.33
CA GLY A 517 2.87 64.70 -24.86
C GLY A 517 3.55 65.59 -23.83
N VAL A 518 2.73 66.28 -23.02
CA VAL A 518 3.20 67.31 -22.09
C VAL A 518 3.50 66.71 -20.71
N HIS A 519 4.71 66.96 -20.20
CA HIS A 519 5.18 66.49 -18.89
C HIS A 519 5.96 67.57 -18.14
N VAL A 520 5.91 67.54 -16.81
CA VAL A 520 6.75 68.36 -15.93
C VAL A 520 7.91 67.51 -15.42
N ILE A 521 9.14 67.96 -15.68
CA ILE A 521 10.38 67.29 -15.27
C ILE A 521 11.23 68.33 -14.54
N ASP A 522 11.60 68.04 -13.28
CA ASP A 522 12.38 68.94 -12.42
C ASP A 522 11.83 70.38 -12.36
N GLY A 523 10.49 70.52 -12.37
CA GLY A 523 9.79 71.81 -12.32
C GLY A 523 9.64 72.53 -13.67
N VAL A 524 10.18 71.99 -14.75
CA VAL A 524 10.08 72.56 -16.11
C VAL A 524 9.08 71.76 -16.95
N THR A 525 8.20 72.46 -17.67
CA THR A 525 7.23 71.83 -18.58
C THR A 525 7.87 71.59 -19.94
N TYR A 526 7.80 70.36 -20.43
CA TYR A 526 8.26 69.94 -21.76
C TYR A 526 7.09 69.33 -22.54
N ASP A 527 6.97 69.70 -23.82
CA ASP A 527 6.06 69.06 -24.76
C ASP A 527 6.84 68.15 -25.72
N PHE A 528 6.74 66.84 -25.48
CA PHE A 528 7.41 65.82 -26.28
C PHE A 528 6.61 65.40 -27.53
N GLY A 529 5.42 65.98 -27.75
CA GLY A 529 4.55 65.64 -28.87
C GLY A 529 4.21 64.14 -28.94
N THR A 530 3.79 63.66 -30.11
CA THR A 530 3.44 62.25 -30.30
C THR A 530 4.66 61.34 -30.51
N THR A 531 5.83 61.91 -30.81
CA THR A 531 7.05 61.16 -31.17
C THR A 531 8.01 60.98 -29.99
N GLY A 532 7.83 61.74 -28.91
CA GLY A 532 8.74 61.72 -27.76
C GLY A 532 10.02 62.54 -27.96
N ALA A 533 10.23 63.07 -29.16
CA ALA A 533 11.51 63.60 -29.61
C ALA A 533 11.57 65.12 -29.47
N LEU A 534 12.44 65.62 -28.58
CA LEU A 534 12.79 67.05 -28.51
C LEU A 534 14.05 67.32 -29.33
N PRO A 535 14.05 68.21 -30.33
CA PRO A 535 15.25 68.51 -31.11
C PRO A 535 16.40 68.98 -30.21
N LEU A 536 17.60 68.43 -30.43
CA LEU A 536 18.81 68.98 -29.85
C LEU A 536 19.21 70.26 -30.60
N THR A 537 19.72 71.25 -29.87
CA THR A 537 20.17 72.54 -30.41
C THR A 537 21.65 72.76 -30.13
N GLY A 538 22.30 73.63 -30.92
CA GLY A 538 23.72 73.96 -30.79
C GLY A 538 24.60 73.25 -31.83
N GLU A 539 25.88 73.64 -31.84
CA GLU A 539 26.88 73.19 -32.82
C GLU A 539 27.25 71.71 -32.65
N TYR A 540 27.64 71.08 -33.75
CA TYR A 540 28.19 69.73 -33.73
C TYR A 540 29.65 69.73 -33.31
N THR A 541 30.06 68.66 -32.63
CA THR A 541 31.47 68.37 -32.36
C THR A 541 31.70 66.87 -32.46
N ILE A 542 32.77 66.46 -33.11
CA ILE A 542 33.14 65.05 -33.30
C ILE A 542 34.33 64.74 -32.39
N ARG A 543 34.24 63.67 -31.60
CA ARG A 543 35.35 63.20 -30.77
C ARG A 543 35.71 61.77 -31.15
N VAL A 544 36.96 61.52 -31.54
CA VAL A 544 37.46 60.22 -31.98
C VAL A 544 38.48 59.71 -30.96
N ASN A 545 38.15 58.61 -30.29
CA ASN A 545 39.11 57.91 -29.44
C ASN A 545 39.79 56.81 -30.26
N ARG A 546 41.09 57.00 -30.56
CA ARG A 546 41.83 56.05 -31.41
C ARG A 546 42.10 54.73 -30.70
N LEU A 547 42.42 54.76 -29.40
CA LEU A 547 42.68 53.54 -28.63
C LEU A 547 41.44 52.66 -28.50
N MET A 548 40.26 53.28 -28.45
CA MET A 548 38.99 52.55 -28.32
C MET A 548 38.27 52.35 -29.65
N ASN A 549 38.74 52.94 -30.75
CA ASN A 549 38.11 52.86 -32.07
C ASN A 549 36.61 53.22 -32.00
N CYS A 550 36.34 54.36 -31.37
CA CYS A 550 34.99 54.85 -31.09
C CYS A 550 34.91 56.35 -31.37
N ILE A 551 33.84 56.76 -32.05
CA ILE A 551 33.50 58.17 -32.26
C ILE A 551 32.31 58.50 -31.36
N THR A 552 32.37 59.63 -30.67
CA THR A 552 31.21 60.26 -30.03
C THR A 552 30.93 61.60 -30.70
N ILE A 553 29.70 61.76 -31.21
CA ILE A 553 29.16 63.02 -31.72
C ILE A 553 28.47 63.74 -30.58
N TYR A 554 28.72 65.03 -30.48
CA TYR A 554 28.07 65.95 -29.56
C TYR A 554 27.27 66.97 -30.35
N ARG A 555 26.16 67.44 -29.77
CA ARG A 555 25.40 68.59 -30.26
C ARG A 555 25.09 69.52 -29.10
N GLY A 556 25.52 70.78 -29.18
CA GLY A 556 25.40 71.73 -28.07
C GLY A 556 26.07 71.24 -26.77
N GLY A 557 27.16 70.48 -26.89
CA GLY A 557 27.89 69.89 -25.75
C GLY A 557 27.26 68.61 -25.17
N ILE A 558 26.13 68.14 -25.68
CA ILE A 558 25.48 66.90 -25.24
C ILE A 558 25.89 65.75 -26.16
N PRO A 559 26.46 64.64 -25.64
CA PRO A 559 26.78 63.48 -26.46
C PRO A 559 25.49 62.84 -26.97
N CYS A 560 25.37 62.66 -28.28
CA CYS A 560 24.10 62.29 -28.90
C CYS A 560 24.19 61.08 -29.84
N LYS A 561 25.37 60.74 -30.35
CA LYS A 561 25.58 59.53 -31.16
C LYS A 561 26.95 58.94 -30.91
N ALA A 562 27.02 57.61 -30.79
CA ALA A 562 28.29 56.88 -30.83
C ALA A 562 28.37 56.02 -32.08
N MET A 563 29.56 55.95 -32.68
CA MET A 563 29.83 55.14 -33.88
C MET A 563 31.06 54.29 -33.63
N VAL A 564 31.02 53.04 -34.09
CA VAL A 564 32.21 52.22 -34.17
C VAL A 564 33.03 52.67 -35.38
N CYS A 565 34.35 52.82 -35.21
CA CYS A 565 35.22 53.15 -36.33
C CYS A 565 36.44 52.22 -36.39
N SER A 566 37.28 52.38 -37.41
CA SER A 566 38.64 51.83 -37.44
C SER A 566 39.62 52.93 -37.79
N THR A 567 40.54 53.22 -36.88
CA THR A 567 41.64 54.16 -37.09
C THR A 567 42.85 53.47 -37.73
N GLY A 568 43.93 54.22 -37.91
CA GLY A 568 45.20 53.74 -38.45
C GLY A 568 45.74 52.53 -37.71
N LEU A 569 46.25 51.54 -38.44
CA LEU A 569 46.77 50.29 -37.91
C LEU A 569 47.93 50.51 -36.93
N VAL A 570 48.73 51.55 -37.16
CA VAL A 570 49.81 51.98 -36.27
C VAL A 570 49.37 53.27 -35.56
N LEU A 571 49.57 53.33 -34.24
CA LEU A 571 49.27 54.52 -33.45
C LEU A 571 50.05 55.72 -34.00
N GLY A 572 49.34 56.81 -34.29
CA GLY A 572 49.90 58.02 -34.91
C GLY A 572 49.61 58.16 -36.41
N TRP A 573 49.26 57.08 -37.13
CA TRP A 573 48.86 57.18 -38.55
C TRP A 573 47.56 57.95 -38.74
N THR A 574 46.59 57.76 -37.85
CA THR A 574 45.53 58.75 -37.65
C THR A 574 46.07 59.80 -36.68
N PRO A 575 46.23 61.07 -37.07
CA PRO A 575 46.84 62.08 -36.19
C PRO A 575 45.91 62.43 -35.02
N ALA A 576 46.49 62.70 -33.84
CA ALA A 576 45.76 63.26 -32.70
C ALA A 576 45.86 64.78 -32.73
N GLY A 577 44.86 65.45 -32.17
CA GLY A 577 44.79 66.91 -32.14
C GLY A 577 43.37 67.43 -32.37
N HIS A 578 43.31 68.72 -32.65
CA HIS A 578 42.09 69.45 -33.01
C HIS A 578 42.13 69.77 -34.49
N PHE A 579 41.09 69.36 -35.20
CA PHE A 579 40.90 69.52 -36.64
C PHE A 579 39.49 70.06 -36.90
N GLN A 580 39.19 70.38 -38.15
CA GLN A 580 37.85 70.74 -38.60
C GLN A 580 37.52 69.98 -39.87
N LEU A 581 36.23 69.67 -40.09
CA LEU A 581 35.79 69.10 -41.36
C LEU A 581 36.04 70.09 -42.50
N MET A 582 36.86 69.71 -43.48
CA MET A 582 37.30 70.59 -44.56
C MET A 582 36.37 70.57 -45.77
N ASP A 583 35.99 69.38 -46.21
CA ASP A 583 35.09 69.16 -47.35
C ASP A 583 34.28 67.87 -47.16
N LYS A 584 33.44 67.58 -48.15
CA LYS A 584 32.56 66.41 -48.19
C LYS A 584 32.45 65.85 -49.60
N LEU A 585 32.79 64.58 -49.78
CA LEU A 585 32.74 63.89 -51.08
C LEU A 585 31.85 62.65 -51.01
N ARG A 586 30.87 62.53 -51.93
CA ARG A 586 29.97 61.35 -51.95
C ARG A 586 30.73 60.05 -52.22
N TRP A 587 31.72 60.09 -53.12
CA TRP A 587 32.67 59.04 -53.43
C TRP A 587 34.07 59.62 -53.52
N HIS A 588 35.08 58.88 -53.08
CA HIS A 588 36.48 59.30 -53.20
C HIS A 588 37.39 58.08 -53.40
N THR A 589 38.38 58.22 -54.28
CA THR A 589 39.45 57.23 -54.43
C THR A 589 40.37 57.32 -53.21
N LEU A 590 40.67 56.19 -52.59
CA LEU A 590 41.55 56.08 -51.42
C LEU A 590 42.95 55.61 -51.88
N ASP A 591 43.68 54.90 -51.01
CA ASP A 591 44.94 54.26 -51.36
C ASP A 591 44.73 53.01 -52.25
N GLY A 592 45.38 52.98 -53.42
CA GLY A 592 45.19 51.99 -54.49
C GLY A 592 43.82 52.09 -55.21
N PRO A 593 43.40 51.09 -56.02
CA PRO A 593 42.04 51.06 -56.55
C PRO A 593 41.08 50.64 -55.42
N SER A 594 40.77 51.59 -54.55
CA SER A 594 39.74 51.44 -53.51
C SER A 594 38.98 52.74 -53.33
N TYR A 595 37.70 52.62 -52.96
CA TYR A 595 36.78 53.76 -52.96
C TYR A 595 36.03 53.85 -51.64
N GLY A 596 35.96 55.04 -51.06
CA GLY A 596 35.15 55.34 -49.88
C GLY A 596 33.87 56.07 -50.25
N GLN A 597 32.77 55.76 -49.56
CA GLN A 597 31.52 56.50 -49.61
C GLN A 597 31.46 57.54 -48.49
N TYR A 598 30.77 58.65 -48.76
CA TYR A 598 30.42 59.68 -47.78
C TYR A 598 31.65 60.20 -47.01
N CYS A 599 32.67 60.59 -47.76
CA CYS A 599 33.94 61.02 -47.22
C CYS A 599 33.86 62.44 -46.64
N SER A 600 34.54 62.68 -45.52
CA SER A 600 34.73 64.02 -44.93
C SER A 600 36.19 64.20 -44.49
N HIS A 601 36.93 65.11 -45.14
CA HIS A 601 38.34 65.36 -44.82
C HIS A 601 38.51 66.10 -43.49
N ILE A 602 39.56 65.74 -42.75
CA ILE A 602 40.08 66.49 -41.59
C ILE A 602 41.50 67.01 -41.82
N THR A 603 42.22 66.39 -42.75
CA THR A 603 43.46 66.88 -43.37
C THR A 603 43.39 66.54 -44.87
N PRO A 604 44.32 67.02 -45.71
CA PRO A 604 44.37 66.61 -47.12
C PRO A 604 44.47 65.09 -47.36
N ASP A 605 45.04 64.34 -46.41
CA ASP A 605 45.32 62.91 -46.56
C ASP A 605 44.45 62.01 -45.66
N ILE A 606 43.76 62.59 -44.67
CA ILE A 606 43.01 61.85 -43.66
C ILE A 606 41.55 62.27 -43.69
N LEU A 607 40.68 61.28 -43.85
CA LEU A 607 39.24 61.46 -43.96
C LEU A 607 38.47 60.44 -43.12
N PHE A 608 37.28 60.84 -42.67
CA PHE A 608 36.22 59.90 -42.32
C PHE A 608 35.62 59.35 -43.60
N HIS A 609 35.39 58.04 -43.69
CA HIS A 609 34.69 57.43 -44.83
C HIS A 609 34.12 56.05 -44.49
N SER A 610 33.23 55.54 -45.34
CA SER A 610 32.75 54.15 -45.24
C SER A 610 33.90 53.14 -45.33
N VAL A 611 33.68 51.89 -44.92
CA VAL A 611 34.58 50.79 -45.28
C VAL A 611 34.86 50.80 -46.80
N PRO A 612 36.09 50.48 -47.27
CA PRO A 612 36.44 50.58 -48.69
C PRO A 612 35.68 49.59 -49.58
N TYR A 613 35.44 50.02 -50.81
CA TYR A 613 34.84 49.26 -51.91
C TYR A 613 35.89 48.99 -53.00
N TYR A 614 35.69 47.96 -53.83
CA TYR A 614 36.53 47.67 -55.00
C TYR A 614 36.26 48.64 -56.16
N GLN A 615 35.02 49.11 -56.30
CA GLN A 615 34.59 50.08 -57.31
C GLN A 615 33.68 51.13 -56.65
N MET A 616 33.36 52.22 -57.36
CA MET A 616 32.34 53.18 -56.92
C MET A 616 30.92 52.59 -57.13
N ASP A 617 30.66 51.44 -56.52
CA ASP A 617 29.41 50.68 -56.64
C ASP A 617 29.04 50.05 -55.27
N ASN A 618 27.78 50.20 -54.86
CA ASN A 618 27.31 49.81 -53.52
C ASN A 618 27.38 48.29 -53.26
N HIS A 619 27.56 47.46 -54.29
CA HIS A 619 27.68 45.99 -54.21
C HIS A 619 29.12 45.51 -54.44
N THR A 620 30.11 46.35 -54.14
CA THR A 620 31.53 45.98 -54.20
C THR A 620 32.28 46.21 -52.88
N LEU A 621 31.58 46.15 -51.74
CA LEU A 621 32.15 46.29 -50.41
C LEU A 621 33.20 45.21 -50.14
N LYS A 622 34.31 45.60 -49.51
CA LYS A 622 35.32 44.65 -49.00
C LYS A 622 34.89 44.10 -47.63
N ALA A 623 34.20 42.96 -47.61
CA ALA A 623 33.63 42.39 -46.39
C ALA A 623 34.65 42.03 -45.30
N ASP A 624 35.87 41.64 -45.67
CA ASP A 624 36.97 41.41 -44.73
C ASP A 624 37.41 42.71 -44.02
N TYR A 625 37.31 43.86 -44.69
CA TYR A 625 37.55 45.17 -44.07
C TYR A 625 36.35 45.63 -43.24
N TYR A 626 35.12 45.32 -43.65
CA TYR A 626 33.93 45.60 -42.84
C TYR A 626 34.02 44.86 -41.51
N ASN A 627 34.43 43.60 -41.55
CA ASN A 627 34.75 42.78 -40.40
C ASN A 627 36.02 43.20 -39.64
N LYS A 628 36.65 44.34 -39.93
CA LYS A 628 37.69 44.94 -39.08
C LYS A 628 37.20 46.16 -38.31
N LEU A 629 35.95 46.61 -38.54
CA LEU A 629 35.36 47.71 -37.77
C LEU A 629 35.48 47.42 -36.27
N GLY A 630 35.89 48.45 -35.54
CA GLY A 630 36.16 48.37 -34.11
C GLY A 630 37.61 48.07 -33.76
N ASP A 631 38.44 47.69 -34.72
CA ASP A 631 39.88 47.45 -34.54
C ASP A 631 40.71 48.42 -35.40
N PRO A 632 41.95 48.78 -35.02
CA PRO A 632 42.84 49.54 -35.89
C PRO A 632 43.08 48.78 -37.20
N ALA A 633 42.84 49.41 -38.35
CA ALA A 633 42.84 48.70 -39.63
C ALA A 633 43.19 49.54 -40.85
N SER A 634 43.25 50.86 -40.74
CA SER A 634 43.44 51.75 -41.89
C SER A 634 44.89 52.20 -42.09
N ALA A 635 45.18 52.83 -43.22
CA ALA A 635 46.44 53.51 -43.48
C ALA A 635 46.50 54.93 -42.86
N GLY A 636 45.52 55.32 -42.04
CA GLY A 636 45.44 56.62 -41.39
C GLY A 636 44.02 57.20 -41.36
N CYS A 637 43.20 56.91 -42.37
CA CYS A 637 41.79 57.33 -42.43
C CYS A 637 40.93 56.70 -41.31
N ILE A 638 39.75 57.26 -41.07
CA ILE A 638 38.83 56.77 -40.03
C ILE A 638 37.65 56.10 -40.72
N ARG A 639 37.63 54.76 -40.70
CA ARG A 639 36.63 53.96 -41.41
C ARG A 639 35.38 53.77 -40.55
N LEU A 640 34.22 53.83 -41.19
CA LEU A 640 32.90 53.73 -40.58
C LEU A 640 32.04 52.75 -41.39
N THR A 641 30.90 52.32 -40.83
CA THR A 641 29.84 51.77 -41.68
C THR A 641 29.38 52.83 -42.69
N CYS A 642 28.84 52.42 -43.84
CA CYS A 642 28.31 53.34 -44.83
C CYS A 642 27.21 54.24 -44.24
N GLY A 643 26.33 53.66 -43.42
CA GLY A 643 25.28 54.40 -42.72
C GLY A 643 25.82 55.45 -41.75
N ASP A 644 26.83 55.13 -40.95
CA ASP A 644 27.43 56.11 -40.02
C ASP A 644 28.23 57.20 -40.76
N ALA A 645 28.97 56.84 -41.80
CA ALA A 645 29.67 57.80 -42.66
C ALA A 645 28.67 58.77 -43.31
N LYS A 646 27.56 58.25 -43.84
CA LYS A 646 26.49 59.08 -44.39
C LYS A 646 25.85 59.96 -43.33
N TRP A 647 25.55 59.42 -42.15
CA TRP A 647 24.95 60.21 -41.09
C TRP A 647 25.84 61.41 -40.75
N MET A 648 27.15 61.19 -40.62
CA MET A 648 28.11 62.26 -40.38
C MET A 648 28.18 63.24 -41.56
N TYR A 649 28.15 62.73 -42.79
CA TYR A 649 28.12 63.51 -44.01
C TYR A 649 26.93 64.48 -44.05
N ASP A 650 25.72 64.00 -43.73
CA ASP A 650 24.49 64.78 -43.79
C ASP A 650 24.33 65.76 -42.62
N ASN A 651 24.81 65.40 -41.42
CA ASN A 651 24.47 66.13 -40.19
C ASN A 651 25.54 67.10 -39.71
N CYS A 652 26.83 66.74 -39.84
CA CYS A 652 27.93 67.56 -39.32
C CYS A 652 28.40 68.53 -40.43
N PRO A 653 28.16 69.85 -40.35
CA PRO A 653 28.56 70.79 -41.42
C PRO A 653 30.08 70.89 -41.60
N ILE A 654 30.52 71.40 -42.76
CA ILE A 654 31.92 71.83 -42.95
C ILE A 654 32.25 72.87 -41.86
N GLY A 655 33.45 72.79 -41.29
CA GLY A 655 33.87 73.58 -40.13
C GLY A 655 33.54 72.95 -38.77
N THR A 656 32.82 71.82 -38.72
CA THR A 656 32.58 71.08 -37.47
C THR A 656 33.92 70.71 -36.82
N ASP A 657 34.07 71.03 -35.53
CA ASP A 657 35.26 70.68 -34.77
C ASP A 657 35.39 69.17 -34.57
N VAL A 658 36.61 68.67 -34.78
CA VAL A 658 36.99 67.26 -34.62
C VAL A 658 38.15 67.17 -33.64
N TYR A 659 37.94 66.48 -32.52
CA TYR A 659 38.98 66.19 -31.53
C TYR A 659 39.36 64.72 -31.61
N ILE A 660 40.62 64.44 -31.93
CA ILE A 660 41.15 63.08 -31.97
C ILE A 660 42.11 62.90 -30.81
N TYR A 661 41.85 61.90 -29.98
CA TYR A 661 42.55 61.67 -28.72
C TYR A 661 42.71 60.18 -28.42
N ASP A 662 43.49 59.91 -27.37
CA ASP A 662 43.76 58.57 -26.86
C ASP A 662 43.28 58.47 -25.41
N ASP A 663 42.34 57.57 -25.14
CA ASP A 663 41.95 57.22 -23.79
C ASP A 663 41.64 55.73 -23.72
N ALA A 664 42.51 54.94 -23.11
CA ALA A 664 42.32 53.49 -22.98
C ALA A 664 41.27 53.13 -21.93
N SER A 665 40.87 54.07 -21.06
CA SER A 665 39.97 53.82 -19.94
C SER A 665 38.49 53.90 -20.31
N SER A 666 38.15 54.66 -21.35
CA SER A 666 36.77 54.90 -21.75
C SER A 666 36.60 55.07 -23.25
N PRO A 667 35.64 54.36 -23.89
CA PRO A 667 35.31 54.60 -25.29
C PRO A 667 34.54 55.90 -25.54
N GLY A 668 34.14 56.62 -24.48
CA GLY A 668 33.25 57.77 -24.55
C GLY A 668 31.98 57.57 -23.71
N PRO A 669 31.22 58.64 -23.47
CA PRO A 669 30.08 58.65 -22.53
C PRO A 669 28.90 57.79 -22.95
N LEU A 670 28.76 57.50 -24.25
CA LEU A 670 27.70 56.64 -24.79
C LEU A 670 28.16 55.19 -24.99
N GLY A 671 29.38 54.87 -24.57
CA GLY A 671 29.99 53.57 -24.80
C GLY A 671 30.37 53.34 -26.27
N LYS A 672 31.02 52.20 -26.52
CA LYS A 672 31.32 51.74 -27.88
C LYS A 672 30.17 50.85 -28.39
N PRO A 673 29.57 51.14 -29.55
CA PRO A 673 28.64 50.22 -30.20
C PRO A 673 29.31 48.88 -30.51
N THR A 674 28.56 47.77 -30.47
CA THR A 674 29.07 46.47 -30.88
C THR A 674 29.46 46.51 -32.37
N PRO A 675 30.71 46.16 -32.74
CA PRO A 675 31.10 46.20 -34.14
C PRO A 675 30.27 45.24 -34.99
N PRO A 676 29.66 45.71 -36.09
CA PRO A 676 28.87 44.86 -36.96
C PRO A 676 29.77 43.89 -37.72
N ARG A 677 29.24 42.71 -38.06
CA ARG A 677 29.95 41.69 -38.84
C ARG A 677 29.03 41.11 -39.90
N ILE A 678 29.58 40.77 -41.06
CA ILE A 678 28.88 40.19 -42.21
C ILE A 678 29.60 38.94 -42.72
N PRO A 679 28.91 38.00 -43.39
CA PRO A 679 29.58 36.89 -44.07
C PRO A 679 30.63 37.40 -45.06
N LEU A 680 31.78 36.71 -45.18
CA LEU A 680 32.82 37.09 -46.15
C LEU A 680 32.35 37.02 -47.61
N THR A 681 31.22 36.34 -47.88
CA THR A 681 30.57 36.27 -49.19
C THR A 681 29.65 37.46 -49.49
N GLN A 682 29.36 38.32 -48.51
CA GLN A 682 28.54 39.52 -48.71
C GLN A 682 29.37 40.61 -49.40
N ASN A 683 28.77 41.37 -50.30
CA ASN A 683 29.44 42.39 -51.10
C ASN A 683 28.80 43.79 -50.97
N TYR A 684 27.88 43.99 -50.04
CA TYR A 684 27.25 45.28 -49.77
C TYR A 684 27.27 45.59 -48.26
N ASP A 685 27.17 46.86 -47.91
CA ASP A 685 27.05 47.30 -46.51
C ASP A 685 25.57 47.29 -46.10
N PRO A 686 25.17 46.54 -45.06
CA PRO A 686 23.77 46.44 -44.66
C PRO A 686 23.21 47.74 -44.05
N THR A 687 24.04 48.74 -43.82
CA THR A 687 23.66 50.07 -43.30
C THR A 687 23.60 51.14 -44.40
N ASP A 688 24.00 50.81 -45.63
CA ASP A 688 23.92 51.73 -46.76
C ASP A 688 22.45 52.00 -47.12
N PRO A 689 21.97 53.25 -47.09
CA PRO A 689 20.57 53.54 -47.39
C PRO A 689 20.21 53.44 -48.88
N ASN A 690 21.18 53.14 -49.74
CA ASN A 690 20.97 52.90 -51.17
C ASN A 690 21.01 51.41 -51.54
N ILE A 691 20.98 50.53 -50.55
CA ILE A 691 20.79 49.07 -50.64
C ILE A 691 19.43 48.74 -50.05
#